data_AF-A0A8B9VVP4-F1
#
_entry.id   AF-A0A8B9VVP4-F1
#
_cell.length_a   1.000
_cell.length_b   1.000
_cell.length_c   1.000
_cell.angle_alpha   90.00
_cell.angle_beta   90.00
_cell.angle_gamma   90.00
#
_symmetry.space_group_name_H-M   'P 1'
#
loop_
_entity.id
_entity.type
_entity.pdbx_description
1 polymer ?
#
loop_
_entity_poly.entity_id
_entity_poly.type
_entity_poly.pdbx_seq_one_letter_code
_entity_poly.pdbx_strand_id
1 'polypeptide(L)'
;YEYDYQMFGQNVTVVMTSVSGHLLAHDFKLPFRKWHSCNPLALFEAEIEKYCPENYVDIKRTLEREVQQCQALVIWTDCDREGENIGFEIIHVCKAVKPNLQVFRARFSEITLHAVRTACENLTQPDQKTSDAVDVRQELDLRIGAAFTRFQTLRLRKIFPDILADQLISYGSCQFPTLGFVVERFKAIQAFVPEAFYKIKVTHEHEDGNVVFNWKRNRLFNHTACLVLYHMCMEDPVATVVEVGSKPKSKWRPLPLDTVELEKLASRKLKINAKETMKIAEKLYTQGFISYPRTETNIFPKELNLSALVQQQTQDPNWGAFAQRILDQGGPTPRSGTKSDQAHPPIHPTKYTANLQGNEQRLYEFIVRHFLACCSQDAKGQETTVEIDIANERFIAQGLMILARNYLEVYPYEKWSDKVIPVYQKGSRFQPTTVEMVDGETSPPLLLSEADLIALMEKHGIGTDATHAEHIETIKTRMYVGLTADQRFLPGHLGMGLVEGYDSMGYEMSKPDLRAELEADLKLICEGKKDKSVVLQQQVQKYKQVFIEAVARANKLDQALAQYFGEATEIAEQEEVYPAMPDPIRKCPQCNNDMVLKTKRNGGFYLSCMGYPACKTAVWFPDFVCVDSAEPPSQVKTKCLDSF
;
A
#
# COMPACT_ATOMS: atom_id res chain seq x y z
N TYR A 1 33.34 -6.49 -9.82
CA TYR A 1 33.97 -7.66 -9.19
C TYR A 1 34.20 -8.69 -10.27
N GLU A 2 35.46 -9.03 -10.54
CA GLU A 2 35.82 -10.05 -11.54
C GLU A 2 36.23 -11.34 -10.84
N TYR A 3 35.74 -12.48 -11.33
CA TYR A 3 36.12 -13.81 -10.84
C TYR A 3 35.84 -14.88 -11.89
N ASP A 4 36.57 -15.99 -11.83
CA ASP A 4 36.32 -17.13 -12.70
C ASP A 4 35.21 -18.02 -12.13
N TYR A 5 34.33 -18.49 -13.01
CA TYR A 5 33.22 -19.36 -12.65
C TYR A 5 32.92 -20.35 -13.77
N GLN A 6 32.36 -21.51 -13.41
CA GLN A 6 31.89 -22.49 -14.39
C GLN A 6 30.40 -22.25 -14.68
N MET A 7 30.09 -21.80 -15.89
CA MET A 7 28.72 -21.52 -16.34
C MET A 7 28.54 -22.00 -17.78
N PHE A 8 27.36 -22.51 -18.14
CA PHE A 8 27.08 -23.05 -19.48
C PHE A 8 28.05 -24.19 -19.91
N GLY A 9 28.58 -24.94 -18.94
CA GLY A 9 29.58 -25.99 -19.21
C GLY A 9 30.95 -25.44 -19.65
N GLN A 10 31.21 -24.14 -19.47
CA GLN A 10 32.46 -23.47 -19.82
C GLN A 10 33.03 -22.72 -18.62
N ASN A 11 34.35 -22.54 -18.59
CA ASN A 11 34.98 -21.60 -17.66
C ASN A 11 34.85 -20.19 -18.25
N VAL A 12 34.21 -19.30 -17.51
CA VAL A 12 33.97 -17.91 -17.89
C VAL A 12 34.54 -16.98 -16.83
N THR A 13 35.00 -15.81 -17.24
CA THR A 13 35.30 -14.70 -16.32
C THR A 13 34.03 -13.87 -16.15
N VAL A 14 33.51 -13.83 -14.94
CA VAL A 14 32.29 -13.08 -14.60
C VAL A 14 32.65 -11.65 -14.21
N VAL A 15 32.10 -10.67 -14.92
CA VAL A 15 32.19 -9.25 -14.58
C VAL A 15 30.91 -8.82 -13.85
N MET A 16 30.90 -8.95 -12.51
CA MET A 16 29.75 -8.56 -11.69
C MET A 16 29.80 -7.06 -11.36
N THR A 17 28.77 -6.33 -11.75
CA THR A 17 28.56 -4.89 -11.44
C THR A 17 27.12 -4.65 -11.00
N SER A 18 26.75 -3.42 -10.65
CA SER A 18 25.43 -3.08 -10.14
C SER A 18 24.89 -1.77 -10.71
N VAL A 19 23.57 -1.61 -10.60
CA VAL A 19 22.86 -0.33 -10.72
C VAL A 19 22.36 0.13 -9.34
N SER A 20 21.87 1.36 -9.24
CA SER A 20 21.36 1.95 -7.99
C SER A 20 19.84 2.15 -8.07
N GLY A 21 19.09 1.05 -8.21
CA GLY A 21 17.66 1.08 -8.52
C GLY A 21 17.40 1.33 -10.01
N HIS A 22 16.30 2.02 -10.34
CA HIS A 22 16.00 2.44 -11.71
C HIS A 22 17.13 3.28 -12.31
N LEU A 23 17.65 2.81 -13.44
CA LEU A 23 18.66 3.48 -14.25
C LEU A 23 18.03 4.56 -15.14
N LEU A 24 16.79 4.34 -15.58
CA LEU A 24 16.04 5.24 -16.43
C LEU A 24 14.90 5.92 -15.66
N ALA A 25 14.66 7.18 -15.99
CA ALA A 25 13.46 7.92 -15.58
C ALA A 25 12.53 8.06 -16.78
N HIS A 26 11.23 8.19 -16.51
CA HIS A 26 10.20 8.49 -17.51
C HIS A 26 9.63 9.90 -17.25
N ASP A 27 9.48 10.70 -18.30
CA ASP A 27 8.86 12.03 -18.23
C ASP A 27 8.21 12.35 -19.59
N PHE A 28 7.35 13.36 -19.63
CA PHE A 28 6.81 13.86 -20.89
C PHE A 28 7.92 14.50 -21.72
N LYS A 29 7.77 14.52 -23.05
CA LYS A 29 8.70 15.28 -23.91
C LYS A 29 8.66 16.78 -23.62
N LEU A 30 9.74 17.47 -23.99
CA LEU A 30 10.03 18.89 -23.70
C LEU A 30 8.89 19.93 -23.94
N PRO A 31 7.93 19.79 -24.88
CA PRO A 31 6.82 20.75 -24.95
C PRO A 31 5.80 20.62 -23.80
N PHE A 32 5.75 19.49 -23.08
CA PHE A 32 4.73 19.20 -22.06
C PHE A 32 5.26 19.24 -20.61
N ARG A 33 6.59 19.28 -20.40
CA ARG A 33 7.21 19.29 -19.05
C ARG A 33 6.88 20.54 -18.24
N LYS A 34 6.83 21.71 -18.89
CA LYS A 34 6.51 22.97 -18.20
C LYS A 34 5.02 23.02 -17.86
N TRP A 35 4.69 23.37 -16.63
CA TRP A 35 3.30 23.34 -16.15
C TRP A 35 2.37 24.28 -16.92
N HIS A 36 2.88 25.43 -17.35
CA HIS A 36 2.12 26.43 -18.11
C HIS A 36 2.25 26.29 -19.64
N SER A 37 2.90 25.22 -20.16
CA SER A 37 3.08 25.06 -21.61
C SER A 37 1.93 24.32 -22.30
N CYS A 38 1.05 23.67 -21.55
CA CYS A 38 -0.09 22.92 -22.09
C CYS A 38 -1.24 22.85 -21.08
N ASN A 39 -2.45 22.61 -21.59
CA ASN A 39 -3.59 22.26 -20.75
C ASN A 39 -3.34 20.87 -20.11
N PRO A 40 -3.60 20.67 -18.80
CA PRO A 40 -3.40 19.38 -18.16
C PRO A 40 -4.15 18.20 -18.81
N LEU A 41 -5.28 18.45 -19.49
CA LEU A 41 -6.01 17.42 -20.25
C LEU A 41 -5.14 16.79 -21.36
N ALA A 42 -4.25 17.56 -21.99
CA ALA A 42 -3.39 17.06 -23.06
C ALA A 42 -2.35 16.04 -22.57
N LEU A 43 -2.12 15.95 -21.25
CA LEU A 43 -1.16 15.00 -20.67
C LEU A 43 -1.63 13.55 -20.76
N PHE A 44 -2.93 13.30 -20.98
CA PHE A 44 -3.44 11.95 -21.26
C PHE A 44 -3.00 11.41 -22.63
N GLU A 45 -2.64 12.28 -23.58
CA GLU A 45 -2.13 11.89 -24.90
C GLU A 45 -0.66 12.28 -25.14
N ALA A 46 -0.10 13.14 -24.29
CA ALA A 46 1.27 13.63 -24.46
C ALA A 46 2.28 12.48 -24.55
N GLU A 47 3.26 12.63 -25.44
CA GLU A 47 4.30 11.62 -25.63
C GLU A 47 5.26 11.60 -24.43
N ILE A 48 5.56 10.40 -23.95
CA ILE A 48 6.47 10.13 -22.84
C ILE A 48 7.77 9.55 -23.41
N GLU A 49 8.90 9.91 -22.79
CA GLU A 49 10.20 9.37 -23.12
C GLU A 49 10.90 8.82 -21.87
N LYS A 50 11.66 7.74 -22.05
CA LYS A 50 12.61 7.25 -21.05
C LYS A 50 13.97 7.89 -21.29
N TYR A 51 14.62 8.36 -20.23
CA TYR A 51 15.96 8.96 -20.31
C TYR A 51 16.78 8.57 -19.08
N CYS A 52 18.11 8.60 -19.21
CA CYS A 52 19.01 8.37 -18.07
C CYS A 52 19.23 9.69 -17.32
N PRO A 53 18.88 9.78 -16.02
CA PRO A 53 19.19 10.94 -15.19
C PRO A 53 20.70 11.21 -15.09
N GLU A 54 21.09 12.48 -14.89
CA GLU A 54 22.50 12.90 -14.84
C GLU A 54 23.31 12.12 -13.79
N ASN A 55 22.73 11.89 -12.61
CA ASN A 55 23.35 11.16 -11.51
C ASN A 55 23.59 9.66 -11.79
N TYR A 56 23.02 9.11 -12.86
CA TYR A 56 23.18 7.70 -13.24
C TYR A 56 23.91 7.51 -14.58
N VAL A 57 24.33 8.59 -15.24
CA VAL A 57 25.05 8.52 -16.53
C VAL A 57 26.34 7.69 -16.41
N ASP A 58 27.06 7.79 -15.28
CA ASP A 58 28.29 7.01 -15.08
C ASP A 58 28.02 5.51 -14.96
N ILE A 59 26.89 5.12 -14.35
CA ILE A 59 26.45 3.72 -14.30
C ILE A 59 26.12 3.23 -15.71
N LYS A 60 25.32 4.00 -16.46
CA LYS A 60 24.99 3.70 -17.87
C LYS A 60 26.26 3.51 -18.71
N ARG A 61 27.22 4.44 -18.61
CA ARG A 61 28.51 4.36 -19.32
C ARG A 61 29.34 3.15 -18.91
N THR A 62 29.29 2.76 -17.64
CA THR A 62 29.95 1.55 -17.15
C THR A 62 29.35 0.31 -17.81
N LEU A 63 28.02 0.19 -17.84
CA LEU A 63 27.34 -0.92 -18.53
C LEU A 63 27.70 -0.96 -20.03
N GLU A 64 27.71 0.18 -20.70
CA GLU A 64 28.10 0.32 -22.11
C GLU A 64 29.57 -0.04 -22.37
N ARG A 65 30.46 0.20 -21.40
CA ARG A 65 31.88 -0.18 -21.48
C ARG A 65 32.05 -1.68 -21.31
N GLU A 66 31.50 -2.25 -20.24
CA GLU A 66 31.70 -3.67 -19.91
C GLU A 66 31.09 -4.61 -20.96
N VAL A 67 29.93 -4.24 -21.52
CA VAL A 67 29.25 -5.08 -22.53
C VAL A 67 30.06 -5.26 -23.82
N GLN A 68 31.00 -4.36 -24.12
CA GLN A 68 31.88 -4.50 -25.29
C GLN A 68 32.78 -5.73 -25.20
N GLN A 69 33.23 -6.07 -23.99
CA GLN A 69 34.12 -7.20 -23.71
C GLN A 69 33.35 -8.48 -23.34
N CYS A 70 32.06 -8.37 -23.02
CA CYS A 70 31.22 -9.49 -22.60
C CYS A 70 30.47 -10.17 -23.77
N GLN A 71 30.27 -11.49 -23.69
CA GLN A 71 29.53 -12.28 -24.69
C GLN A 71 28.07 -12.53 -24.28
N ALA A 72 27.79 -12.50 -22.97
CA ALA A 72 26.47 -12.68 -22.40
C ALA A 72 26.22 -11.69 -21.26
N LEU A 73 24.95 -11.42 -20.96
CA LEU A 73 24.46 -10.62 -19.84
C LEU A 73 23.55 -11.49 -18.97
N VAL A 74 23.81 -11.53 -17.66
CA VAL A 74 22.94 -12.20 -16.69
C VAL A 74 22.39 -11.15 -15.72
N ILE A 75 21.06 -11.03 -15.66
CA ILE A 75 20.38 -10.08 -14.78
C ILE A 75 20.22 -10.67 -13.38
N TRP A 76 20.77 -9.95 -12.38
CA TRP A 76 20.79 -10.30 -10.95
C TRP A 76 20.02 -9.31 -10.07
N THR A 77 19.12 -8.51 -10.64
CA THR A 77 18.21 -7.66 -9.88
C THR A 77 17.29 -8.51 -8.98
N ASP A 78 16.68 -7.91 -7.97
CA ASP A 78 15.71 -8.62 -7.14
C ASP A 78 14.56 -9.19 -7.97
N CYS A 79 13.93 -10.26 -7.48
CA CYS A 79 13.06 -11.12 -8.27
C CYS A 79 11.57 -10.74 -8.21
N ASP A 80 11.28 -9.46 -8.01
CA ASP A 80 9.95 -8.83 -8.06
C ASP A 80 9.68 -8.13 -9.40
N ARG A 81 8.55 -7.41 -9.51
CA ARG A 81 8.19 -6.71 -10.74
C ARG A 81 9.13 -5.57 -11.06
N GLU A 82 9.48 -4.74 -10.07
CA GLU A 82 10.41 -3.61 -10.24
C GLU A 82 11.80 -4.10 -10.65
N GLY A 83 12.33 -5.14 -10.01
CA GLY A 83 13.61 -5.74 -10.35
C GLY A 83 13.63 -6.32 -11.76
N GLU A 84 12.53 -6.90 -12.24
CA GLU A 84 12.42 -7.32 -13.63
C GLU A 84 12.48 -6.11 -14.58
N ASN A 85 11.74 -5.03 -14.29
CA ASN A 85 11.76 -3.80 -15.09
C ASN A 85 13.14 -3.12 -15.14
N ILE A 86 13.82 -3.01 -14.00
CA ILE A 86 15.22 -2.54 -13.92
C ILE A 86 16.14 -3.44 -14.77
N GLY A 87 15.89 -4.76 -14.76
CA GLY A 87 16.56 -5.70 -15.64
C GLY A 87 16.41 -5.33 -17.12
N PHE A 88 15.21 -4.97 -17.56
CA PHE A 88 14.94 -4.52 -18.93
C PHE A 88 15.55 -3.16 -19.27
N GLU A 89 15.70 -2.24 -18.32
CA GLU A 89 16.46 -1.00 -18.52
C GLU A 89 17.94 -1.30 -18.81
N ILE A 90 18.55 -2.22 -18.04
CA ILE A 90 19.93 -2.67 -18.26
C ILE A 90 20.05 -3.34 -19.64
N ILE A 91 19.11 -4.23 -19.99
CA ILE A 91 19.08 -4.91 -21.28
C ILE A 91 19.01 -3.91 -22.42
N HIS A 92 18.16 -2.88 -22.31
CA HIS A 92 18.04 -1.84 -23.33
C HIS A 92 19.37 -1.11 -23.56
N VAL A 93 20.03 -0.67 -22.48
CA VAL A 93 21.34 -0.01 -22.55
C VAL A 93 22.40 -0.91 -23.17
N CYS A 94 22.50 -2.16 -22.72
CA CYS A 94 23.49 -3.11 -23.22
C CYS A 94 23.27 -3.51 -24.69
N LYS A 95 22.02 -3.73 -25.10
CA LYS A 95 21.68 -4.07 -26.48
C LYS A 95 21.83 -2.90 -27.46
N ALA A 96 21.76 -1.66 -26.98
CA ALA A 96 22.10 -0.50 -27.81
C ALA A 96 23.57 -0.53 -28.28
N VAL A 97 24.47 -1.13 -27.49
CA VAL A 97 25.89 -1.34 -27.86
C VAL A 97 26.07 -2.65 -28.64
N LYS A 98 25.43 -3.74 -28.19
CA LYS A 98 25.57 -5.08 -28.80
C LYS A 98 24.21 -5.74 -29.03
N PRO A 99 23.57 -5.53 -30.20
CA PRO A 99 22.19 -5.98 -30.44
C PRO A 99 21.95 -7.49 -30.30
N ASN A 100 22.95 -8.30 -30.65
CA ASN A 100 22.89 -9.77 -30.60
C ASN A 100 23.40 -10.35 -29.27
N LEU A 101 23.50 -9.54 -28.21
CA LEU A 101 23.93 -10.00 -26.89
C LEU A 101 22.97 -11.06 -26.34
N GLN A 102 23.52 -12.19 -25.88
CA GLN A 102 22.74 -13.20 -25.17
C GLN A 102 22.37 -12.68 -23.78
N VAL A 103 21.09 -12.79 -23.42
CA VAL A 103 20.58 -12.28 -22.15
C VAL A 103 19.92 -13.42 -21.37
N PHE A 104 20.24 -13.51 -20.09
CA PHE A 104 19.70 -14.46 -19.14
C PHE A 104 19.24 -13.74 -17.86
N ARG A 105 18.38 -14.41 -17.11
CA ARG A 105 17.85 -13.96 -15.82
C ARG A 105 18.18 -14.99 -14.75
N ALA A 106 18.89 -14.58 -13.71
CA ALA A 106 19.07 -15.37 -12.50
C ALA A 106 17.85 -15.17 -11.60
N ARG A 107 17.23 -16.26 -11.14
CA ARG A 107 16.09 -16.24 -10.22
C ARG A 107 16.51 -16.76 -8.84
N PHE A 108 16.28 -15.97 -7.80
CA PHE A 108 16.66 -16.29 -6.43
C PHE A 108 15.70 -15.61 -5.44
N SER A 109 15.58 -16.17 -4.24
CA SER A 109 14.73 -15.65 -3.15
C SER A 109 15.50 -15.31 -1.88
N GLU A 110 16.82 -15.49 -1.91
CA GLU A 110 17.74 -15.28 -0.79
C GLU A 110 19.17 -15.17 -1.33
N ILE A 111 20.03 -14.45 -0.62
CA ILE A 111 21.44 -14.26 -0.99
C ILE A 111 22.29 -15.22 -0.15
N THR A 112 22.15 -16.51 -0.44
CA THR A 112 22.94 -17.59 0.17
C THR A 112 23.76 -18.33 -0.89
N LEU A 113 24.87 -18.96 -0.48
CA LEU A 113 25.75 -19.67 -1.40
C LEU A 113 25.00 -20.73 -2.22
N HIS A 114 24.08 -21.46 -1.59
CA HIS A 114 23.29 -22.48 -2.26
C HIS A 114 22.31 -21.87 -3.28
N ALA A 115 21.59 -20.82 -2.91
CA ALA A 115 20.61 -20.17 -3.79
C ALA A 115 21.28 -19.54 -5.01
N VAL A 116 22.39 -18.81 -4.84
CA VAL A 116 23.13 -18.18 -5.93
C VAL A 116 23.72 -19.23 -6.89
N ARG A 117 24.27 -20.34 -6.38
CA ARG A 117 24.74 -21.45 -7.22
C ARG A 117 23.62 -22.08 -8.03
N THR A 118 22.50 -22.37 -7.37
CA THR A 118 21.32 -22.94 -8.02
C THR A 118 20.78 -22.00 -9.11
N ALA A 119 20.79 -20.69 -8.87
CA ALA A 119 20.38 -19.70 -9.86
C ALA A 119 21.32 -19.68 -11.09
N CYS A 120 22.64 -19.82 -10.90
CA CYS A 120 23.59 -19.97 -12.01
C CYS A 120 23.36 -21.24 -12.85
N GLU A 121 22.93 -22.33 -12.21
CA GLU A 121 22.65 -23.60 -12.88
C GLU A 121 21.29 -23.59 -13.62
N ASN A 122 20.35 -22.75 -13.19
CA ASN A 122 18.97 -22.70 -13.68
C ASN A 122 18.60 -21.32 -14.25
N LEU A 123 19.51 -20.73 -15.03
CA LEU A 123 19.26 -19.46 -15.71
C LEU A 123 18.05 -19.56 -16.66
N THR A 124 17.22 -18.53 -16.65
CA THR A 124 16.02 -18.43 -17.50
C THR A 124 16.08 -17.21 -18.42
N GLN A 125 15.04 -16.99 -19.22
CA GLN A 125 14.84 -15.76 -19.98
C GLN A 125 14.20 -14.68 -19.11
N PRO A 126 14.59 -13.40 -19.24
CA PRO A 126 13.89 -12.29 -18.61
C PRO A 126 12.42 -12.23 -19.02
N ASP A 127 11.53 -11.94 -18.08
CA ASP A 127 10.09 -11.92 -18.32
C ASP A 127 9.59 -10.53 -18.74
N GLN A 128 9.42 -10.36 -20.06
CA GLN A 128 8.93 -9.11 -20.65
C GLN A 128 7.54 -8.72 -20.13
N LYS A 129 6.67 -9.68 -19.82
CA LYS A 129 5.29 -9.38 -19.40
C LYS A 129 5.27 -8.68 -18.05
N THR A 130 6.11 -9.16 -17.12
CA THR A 130 6.25 -8.54 -15.80
C THR A 130 6.83 -7.13 -15.91
N SER A 131 7.85 -6.92 -16.75
CA SER A 131 8.39 -5.58 -17.02
C SER A 131 7.37 -4.64 -17.69
N ASP A 132 6.58 -5.16 -18.63
CA ASP A 132 5.53 -4.43 -19.34
C ASP A 132 4.43 -3.94 -18.38
N ALA A 133 4.08 -4.73 -17.36
CA ALA A 133 3.12 -4.31 -16.35
C ALA A 133 3.64 -3.11 -15.54
N VAL A 134 4.92 -3.10 -15.18
CA VAL A 134 5.55 -1.94 -14.51
C VAL A 134 5.55 -0.72 -15.42
N ASP A 135 5.90 -0.87 -16.70
CA ASP A 135 5.88 0.24 -17.65
C ASP A 135 4.48 0.85 -17.81
N VAL A 136 3.43 0.02 -17.89
CA VAL A 136 2.04 0.49 -17.90
C VAL A 136 1.68 1.23 -16.62
N ARG A 137 2.07 0.69 -15.45
CA ARG A 137 1.82 1.34 -14.16
C ARG A 137 2.50 2.71 -14.09
N GLN A 138 3.78 2.78 -14.41
CA GLN A 138 4.58 4.02 -14.43
C GLN A 138 3.96 5.07 -15.35
N GLU A 139 3.55 4.67 -16.56
CA GLU A 139 2.91 5.58 -17.52
C GLU A 139 1.56 6.09 -17.01
N LEU A 140 0.70 5.20 -16.49
CA LEU A 140 -0.59 5.59 -15.93
C LEU A 140 -0.44 6.53 -14.73
N ASP A 141 0.46 6.20 -13.80
CA ASP A 141 0.73 7.02 -12.62
C ASP A 141 1.28 8.40 -13.02
N LEU A 142 2.15 8.51 -14.04
CA LEU A 142 2.63 9.79 -14.56
C LEU A 142 1.50 10.60 -15.22
N ARG A 143 0.72 10.00 -16.13
CA ARG A 143 -0.36 10.69 -16.85
C ARG A 143 -1.43 11.22 -15.89
N ILE A 144 -1.97 10.32 -15.07
CA ILE A 144 -3.04 10.64 -14.12
C ILE A 144 -2.52 11.61 -13.05
N GLY A 145 -1.36 11.31 -12.46
CA GLY A 145 -0.75 12.13 -11.43
C GLY A 145 -0.46 13.53 -11.91
N ALA A 146 0.16 13.70 -13.09
CA ALA A 146 0.47 15.02 -13.63
C ALA A 146 -0.78 15.82 -14.01
N ALA A 147 -1.76 15.21 -14.68
CA ALA A 147 -3.00 15.89 -15.09
C ALA A 147 -3.74 16.46 -13.87
N PHE A 148 -4.08 15.62 -12.89
CA PHE A 148 -4.81 16.04 -11.70
C PHE A 148 -3.99 16.96 -10.79
N THR A 149 -2.69 16.67 -10.59
CA THR A 149 -1.83 17.52 -9.75
C THR A 149 -1.74 18.93 -10.30
N ARG A 150 -1.48 19.09 -11.61
CA ARG A 150 -1.40 20.42 -12.24
C ARG A 150 -2.74 21.14 -12.17
N PHE A 151 -3.84 20.44 -12.48
CA PHE A 151 -5.19 20.99 -12.37
C PHE A 151 -5.46 21.56 -10.96
N GLN A 152 -5.40 20.73 -9.93
CA GLN A 152 -5.81 21.17 -8.59
C GLN A 152 -4.81 22.14 -7.96
N THR A 153 -3.50 21.96 -8.20
CA THR A 153 -2.48 22.88 -7.66
C THR A 153 -2.61 24.27 -8.27
N LEU A 154 -2.72 24.39 -9.60
CA LEU A 154 -2.82 25.69 -10.27
C LEU A 154 -4.13 26.40 -9.92
N ARG A 155 -5.25 25.66 -9.80
CA ARG A 155 -6.53 26.23 -9.38
C ARG A 155 -6.48 26.71 -7.93
N LEU A 156 -6.15 25.84 -6.99
CA LEU A 156 -6.30 26.13 -5.56
C LEU A 156 -5.30 27.19 -5.07
N ARG A 157 -4.13 27.32 -5.72
CA ARG A 157 -3.21 28.45 -5.48
C ARG A 157 -3.79 29.81 -5.87
N LYS A 158 -4.67 29.85 -6.87
CA LYS A 158 -5.36 31.09 -7.27
C LYS A 158 -6.56 31.38 -6.37
N ILE A 159 -7.29 30.34 -5.96
CA ILE A 159 -8.49 30.48 -5.11
C ILE A 159 -8.11 30.86 -3.66
N PHE A 160 -7.09 30.21 -3.10
CA PHE A 160 -6.62 30.39 -1.72
C PHE A 160 -5.13 30.77 -1.69
N PRO A 161 -4.74 31.94 -2.25
CA PRO A 161 -3.33 32.31 -2.40
C PRO A 161 -2.60 32.43 -1.06
N ASP A 162 -3.23 33.04 -0.06
CA ASP A 162 -2.60 33.28 1.26
C ASP A 162 -2.29 32.00 2.03
N ILE A 163 -2.93 30.88 1.68
CA ILE A 163 -2.81 29.60 2.37
C ILE A 163 -1.98 28.61 1.55
N LEU A 164 -2.14 28.62 0.21
CA LEU A 164 -1.63 27.57 -0.67
C LEU A 164 -0.56 28.03 -1.68
N ALA A 165 -0.17 29.31 -1.74
CA ALA A 165 0.68 29.90 -2.80
C ALA A 165 1.87 29.02 -3.23
N ASP A 166 2.61 28.46 -2.27
CA ASP A 166 3.82 27.66 -2.51
C ASP A 166 3.59 26.15 -2.33
N GLN A 167 2.39 25.73 -1.97
CA GLN A 167 2.10 24.33 -1.67
C GLN A 167 1.81 23.53 -2.94
N LEU A 168 2.48 22.39 -3.10
CA LEU A 168 2.20 21.42 -4.16
C LEU A 168 1.09 20.48 -3.69
N ILE A 169 -0.02 20.45 -4.41
CA ILE A 169 -1.22 19.68 -4.05
C ILE A 169 -1.25 18.48 -5.00
N SER A 170 -0.56 17.40 -4.64
CA SER A 170 -0.44 16.21 -5.49
C SER A 170 -1.67 15.31 -5.48
N TYR A 171 -1.99 14.78 -6.65
CA TYR A 171 -2.93 13.70 -6.83
C TYR A 171 -2.19 12.43 -7.25
N GLY A 172 -2.62 11.28 -6.73
CA GLY A 172 -2.15 9.97 -7.16
C GLY A 172 -3.30 8.98 -7.16
N SER A 173 -3.36 8.12 -8.17
CA SER A 173 -4.45 7.16 -8.39
C SER A 173 -4.68 6.21 -7.20
N CYS A 174 -3.61 5.83 -6.47
CA CYS A 174 -3.69 5.06 -5.22
C CYS A 174 -3.61 5.94 -3.96
N GLN A 175 -2.90 7.06 -4.02
CA GLN A 175 -2.77 8.03 -2.93
C GLN A 175 -4.15 8.55 -2.49
N PHE A 176 -5.02 8.85 -3.46
CA PHE A 176 -6.32 9.45 -3.20
C PHE A 176 -7.32 8.52 -2.47
N PRO A 177 -7.56 7.27 -2.89
CA PRO A 177 -8.41 6.35 -2.13
C PRO A 177 -7.79 5.95 -0.78
N THR A 178 -6.46 5.95 -0.65
CA THR A 178 -5.79 5.75 0.65
C THR A 178 -6.15 6.87 1.63
N LEU A 179 -6.14 8.13 1.17
CA LEU A 179 -6.64 9.28 1.93
C LEU A 179 -8.15 9.16 2.21
N GLY A 180 -8.91 8.65 1.24
CA GLY A 180 -10.34 8.36 1.36
C GLY A 180 -10.69 7.52 2.58
N PHE A 181 -9.96 6.43 2.84
CA PHE A 181 -10.18 5.59 4.04
C PHE A 181 -10.00 6.35 5.36
N VAL A 182 -9.02 7.25 5.43
CA VAL A 182 -8.76 8.06 6.63
C VAL A 182 -9.90 9.06 6.86
N VAL A 183 -10.32 9.75 5.80
CA VAL A 183 -11.45 10.70 5.85
C VAL A 183 -12.76 9.99 6.17
N GLU A 184 -13.03 8.85 5.55
CA GLU A 184 -14.22 8.03 5.81
C GLU A 184 -14.28 7.59 7.27
N ARG A 185 -13.18 7.10 7.85
CA ARG A 185 -13.14 6.76 9.27
C ARG A 185 -13.38 7.97 10.17
N PHE A 186 -12.77 9.10 9.85
CA PHE A 186 -12.95 10.33 10.62
C PHE A 186 -14.42 10.79 10.60
N LYS A 187 -15.07 10.79 9.43
CA LYS A 187 -16.50 11.09 9.30
C LYS A 187 -17.39 10.11 10.04
N ALA A 188 -17.07 8.81 10.01
CA ALA A 188 -17.80 7.80 10.75
C ALA A 188 -17.77 8.05 12.27
N ILE A 189 -16.67 8.63 12.79
CA ILE A 189 -16.56 9.04 14.19
C ILE A 189 -17.40 10.29 14.46
N GLN A 190 -17.34 11.30 13.58
CA GLN A 190 -18.11 12.53 13.74
C GLN A 190 -19.63 12.31 13.67
N ALA A 191 -20.08 11.40 12.80
CA ALA A 191 -21.48 11.07 12.62
C ALA A 191 -22.03 10.10 13.70
N PHE A 192 -21.16 9.54 14.53
CA PHE A 192 -21.55 8.57 15.55
C PHE A 192 -22.29 9.27 16.70
N VAL A 193 -23.51 8.82 16.99
CA VAL A 193 -24.30 9.26 18.13
C VAL A 193 -24.25 8.15 19.20
N PRO A 194 -23.60 8.38 20.35
CA PRO A 194 -23.57 7.39 21.43
C PRO A 194 -24.97 7.10 21.97
N GLU A 195 -25.26 5.82 22.20
CA GLU A 195 -26.49 5.37 22.81
C GLU A 195 -26.19 4.75 24.18
N ALA A 196 -26.90 5.25 25.20
CA ALA A 196 -26.87 4.67 26.54
C ALA A 196 -27.51 3.28 26.53
N PHE A 197 -26.88 2.34 27.22
CA PHE A 197 -27.41 0.99 27.42
C PHE A 197 -27.24 0.56 28.87
N TYR A 198 -28.03 -0.44 29.25
CA TYR A 198 -28.12 -0.97 30.59
C TYR A 198 -27.91 -2.48 30.54
N LYS A 199 -27.21 -3.03 31.52
CA LYS A 199 -27.04 -4.48 31.64
C LYS A 199 -27.04 -4.90 33.10
N ILE A 200 -27.50 -6.12 33.35
CA ILE A 200 -27.43 -6.74 34.66
C ILE A 200 -26.07 -7.44 34.77
N LYS A 201 -25.31 -7.11 35.81
CA LYS A 201 -24.00 -7.70 36.12
C LYS A 201 -24.12 -8.48 37.42
N VAL A 202 -23.79 -9.77 37.35
CA VAL A 202 -23.85 -10.67 38.51
C VAL A 202 -22.43 -11.07 38.88
N THR A 203 -22.08 -10.94 40.15
CA THR A 203 -20.78 -11.38 40.68
C THR A 203 -20.95 -12.36 41.82
N HIS A 204 -19.99 -13.27 41.95
CA HIS A 204 -19.92 -14.23 43.04
C HIS A 204 -18.46 -14.36 43.49
N GLU A 205 -18.21 -13.99 44.74
CA GLU A 205 -16.93 -14.19 45.40
C GLU A 205 -16.86 -15.61 45.95
N HIS A 206 -15.78 -16.31 45.62
CA HIS A 206 -15.49 -17.65 46.09
C HIS A 206 -14.07 -17.66 46.67
N GLU A 207 -13.74 -18.64 47.54
CA GLU A 207 -12.39 -18.79 48.09
C GLU A 207 -11.32 -18.92 46.98
N ASP A 208 -11.71 -19.51 45.84
CA ASP A 208 -10.86 -19.70 44.65
C ASP A 208 -10.86 -18.50 43.68
N GLY A 209 -11.55 -17.40 44.02
CA GLY A 209 -11.54 -16.15 43.27
C GLY A 209 -12.92 -15.61 42.86
N ASN A 210 -12.91 -14.39 42.33
CA ASN A 210 -14.12 -13.64 41.99
C ASN A 210 -14.58 -13.94 40.57
N VAL A 211 -15.87 -14.29 40.43
CA VAL A 211 -16.49 -14.65 39.14
C VAL A 211 -17.47 -13.56 38.71
N VAL A 212 -17.38 -13.17 37.45
CA VAL A 212 -18.38 -12.30 36.81
C VAL A 212 -19.18 -13.13 35.81
N PHE A 213 -20.49 -13.18 36.01
CA PHE A 213 -21.44 -13.80 35.10
C PHE A 213 -22.03 -12.72 34.18
N ASN A 214 -21.79 -12.86 32.88
CA ASN A 214 -22.26 -11.94 31.85
C ASN A 214 -23.69 -12.29 31.43
N TRP A 215 -24.57 -11.31 31.39
CA TRP A 215 -25.96 -11.51 30.99
C TRP A 215 -26.11 -12.01 29.55
N LYS A 216 -26.91 -13.06 29.32
CA LYS A 216 -27.13 -13.62 27.97
C LYS A 216 -27.79 -12.64 27.00
N ARG A 217 -28.58 -11.68 27.50
CA ARG A 217 -29.15 -10.60 26.68
C ARG A 217 -28.10 -9.54 26.29
N ASN A 218 -26.88 -9.64 26.81
CA ASN A 218 -25.76 -8.71 26.64
C ASN A 218 -26.04 -7.32 27.24
N ARG A 219 -26.97 -6.57 26.64
CA ARG A 219 -27.36 -5.20 27.03
C ARG A 219 -28.71 -4.82 26.42
N LEU A 220 -29.40 -3.85 27.03
CA LEU A 220 -30.62 -3.24 26.53
C LEU A 220 -30.47 -1.72 26.41
N PHE A 221 -31.01 -1.13 25.34
CA PHE A 221 -31.03 0.33 25.11
C PHE A 221 -32.26 1.02 25.71
N ASN A 222 -32.98 0.33 26.60
CA ASN A 222 -34.17 0.86 27.27
C ASN A 222 -34.04 0.65 28.77
N HIS A 223 -33.99 1.76 29.52
CA HIS A 223 -33.82 1.74 30.96
C HIS A 223 -34.95 0.96 31.66
N THR A 224 -36.21 1.27 31.35
CA THR A 224 -37.38 0.65 31.98
C THR A 224 -37.40 -0.86 31.76
N ALA A 225 -37.09 -1.34 30.55
CA ALA A 225 -37.02 -2.76 30.26
C ALA A 225 -35.94 -3.48 31.08
N CYS A 226 -34.75 -2.87 31.22
CA CYS A 226 -33.69 -3.43 32.05
C CYS A 226 -34.04 -3.38 33.53
N LEU A 227 -34.66 -2.29 33.99
CA LEU A 227 -35.08 -2.09 35.38
C LEU A 227 -36.11 -3.12 35.83
N VAL A 228 -37.10 -3.44 34.98
CA VAL A 228 -38.10 -4.49 35.27
C VAL A 228 -37.42 -5.85 35.47
N LEU A 229 -36.53 -6.24 34.55
CA LEU A 229 -35.81 -7.53 34.64
C LEU A 229 -34.86 -7.56 35.85
N TYR A 230 -34.24 -6.42 36.17
CA TYR A 230 -33.40 -6.28 37.35
C TYR A 230 -34.21 -6.42 38.65
N HIS A 231 -35.39 -5.80 38.76
CA HIS A 231 -36.25 -5.98 39.92
C HIS A 231 -36.70 -7.43 40.10
N MET A 232 -37.03 -8.14 39.02
CA MET A 232 -37.32 -9.57 39.08
C MET A 232 -36.14 -10.37 39.66
N CYS A 233 -34.91 -10.04 39.26
CA CYS A 233 -33.70 -10.66 39.82
C CYS A 233 -33.43 -10.28 41.29
N MET A 234 -33.97 -9.16 41.78
CA MET A 234 -33.83 -8.71 43.17
C MET A 234 -34.86 -9.34 44.12
N GLU A 235 -36.04 -9.69 43.62
CA GLU A 235 -37.07 -10.35 44.41
C GLU A 235 -36.68 -11.80 44.79
N ASP A 236 -36.05 -12.54 43.87
CA ASP A 236 -35.46 -13.85 44.13
C ASP A 236 -34.05 -13.94 43.50
N PRO A 237 -33.01 -13.47 44.22
CA PRO A 237 -31.65 -13.38 43.69
C PRO A 237 -30.90 -14.72 43.72
N VAL A 238 -31.51 -15.82 44.19
CA VAL A 238 -30.82 -17.10 44.32
C VAL A 238 -30.51 -17.67 42.95
N ALA A 239 -29.22 -17.76 42.62
CA ALA A 239 -28.76 -18.32 41.37
C ALA A 239 -28.82 -19.84 41.39
N THR A 240 -29.35 -20.44 40.32
CA THR A 240 -29.31 -21.89 40.09
C THR A 240 -28.41 -22.20 38.91
N VAL A 241 -27.43 -23.08 39.09
CA VAL A 241 -26.55 -23.54 38.00
C VAL A 241 -27.34 -24.45 37.07
N VAL A 242 -27.59 -24.00 35.85
CA VAL A 242 -28.39 -24.75 34.86
C VAL A 242 -27.53 -25.65 34.00
N GLU A 243 -26.35 -25.17 33.61
CA GLU A 243 -25.45 -25.89 32.72
C GLU A 243 -23.99 -25.62 33.09
N VAL A 244 -23.20 -26.69 33.07
CA VAL A 244 -21.75 -26.62 33.18
C VAL A 244 -21.18 -27.41 32.02
N GLY A 245 -20.60 -26.71 31.06
CA GLY A 245 -19.99 -27.28 29.87
C GLY A 245 -18.48 -27.10 29.91
N SER A 246 -17.73 -28.10 29.46
CA SER A 246 -16.29 -27.99 29.25
C SER A 246 -15.94 -28.53 27.87
N LYS A 247 -15.12 -27.77 27.13
CA LYS A 247 -14.67 -28.17 25.79
C LYS A 247 -13.20 -27.84 25.57
N PRO A 248 -12.47 -28.65 24.79
CA PRO A 248 -11.13 -28.28 24.34
C PRO A 248 -11.18 -26.96 23.57
N LYS A 249 -10.22 -26.08 23.86
CA LYS A 249 -10.02 -24.81 23.18
C LYS A 249 -8.57 -24.71 22.70
N SER A 250 -8.38 -24.34 21.45
CA SER A 250 -7.05 -24.08 20.91
C SER A 250 -6.88 -22.60 20.59
N LYS A 251 -5.67 -22.09 20.78
CA LYS A 251 -5.23 -20.84 20.19
C LYS A 251 -4.23 -21.16 19.07
N TRP A 252 -4.59 -20.78 17.86
CA TRP A 252 -3.81 -21.15 16.69
C TRP A 252 -2.49 -20.41 16.64
N ARG A 253 -1.43 -21.13 16.27
CA ARG A 253 -0.13 -20.55 15.93
C ARG A 253 -0.24 -19.65 14.69
N PRO A 254 0.71 -18.72 14.48
CA PRO A 254 0.66 -17.82 13.34
C PRO A 254 0.76 -18.56 12.00
N LEU A 255 0.23 -17.94 10.95
CA LEU A 255 0.46 -18.35 9.56
C LEU A 255 1.90 -18.01 9.14
N PRO A 256 2.42 -18.52 8.02
CA PRO A 256 3.69 -18.09 7.46
C PRO A 256 3.61 -16.60 7.09
N LEU A 257 4.72 -15.90 7.26
CA LEU A 257 4.76 -14.45 7.19
C LEU A 257 4.85 -13.98 5.73
N ASP A 258 3.90 -13.15 5.29
CA ASP A 258 3.97 -12.40 4.04
C ASP A 258 4.30 -10.92 4.32
N THR A 259 4.49 -10.10 3.29
CA THR A 259 4.85 -8.68 3.45
C THR A 259 3.79 -7.90 4.24
N VAL A 260 2.52 -8.14 3.95
CA VAL A 260 1.42 -7.39 4.57
C VAL A 260 1.33 -7.69 6.07
N GLU A 261 1.44 -8.96 6.46
CA GLU A 261 1.47 -9.33 7.87
C GLU A 261 2.74 -8.85 8.57
N LEU A 262 3.90 -8.83 7.91
CA LEU A 262 5.12 -8.23 8.45
C LEU A 262 4.92 -6.74 8.76
N GLU A 263 4.42 -5.95 7.81
CA GLU A 263 4.17 -4.50 8.00
C GLU A 263 3.16 -4.25 9.14
N LYS A 264 2.03 -4.98 9.13
CA LYS A 264 0.98 -4.84 10.16
C LYS A 264 1.48 -5.22 11.54
N LEU A 265 2.21 -6.33 11.67
CA LEU A 265 2.68 -6.82 12.96
C LEU A 265 3.86 -6.00 13.47
N ALA A 266 4.78 -5.56 12.61
CA ALA A 266 5.86 -4.65 13.00
C ALA A 266 5.30 -3.32 13.53
N SER A 267 4.29 -2.75 12.86
CA SER A 267 3.61 -1.54 13.31
C SER A 267 2.89 -1.75 14.66
N ARG A 268 2.07 -2.81 14.79
CA ARG A 268 1.30 -3.06 16.03
C ARG A 268 2.19 -3.45 17.22
N LYS A 269 3.14 -4.36 17.01
CA LYS A 269 3.89 -5.07 18.06
C LYS A 269 5.26 -4.44 18.33
N LEU A 270 5.94 -3.94 17.31
CA LEU A 270 7.28 -3.34 17.43
C LEU A 270 7.25 -1.81 17.39
N LYS A 271 6.12 -1.20 17.01
CA LYS A 271 6.01 0.26 16.81
C LYS A 271 7.01 0.79 15.77
N ILE A 272 7.27 -0.02 14.75
CA ILE A 272 8.09 0.35 13.58
C ILE A 272 7.13 0.56 12.42
N ASN A 273 7.17 1.73 11.77
CA ASN A 273 6.27 2.00 10.64
C ASN A 273 6.61 1.12 9.42
N ALA A 274 5.66 0.98 8.49
CA ALA A 274 5.79 0.08 7.33
C ALA A 274 7.01 0.41 6.45
N LYS A 275 7.27 1.70 6.18
CA LYS A 275 8.41 2.15 5.37
C LYS A 275 9.76 1.76 5.98
N GLU A 276 9.94 2.00 7.28
CA GLU A 276 11.16 1.60 7.98
C GLU A 276 11.25 0.07 8.11
N THR A 277 10.12 -0.62 8.27
CA THR A 277 10.05 -2.09 8.27
C THR A 277 10.61 -2.66 6.96
N MET A 278 10.13 -2.19 5.82
CA MET A 278 10.59 -2.67 4.51
C MET A 278 12.05 -2.35 4.25
N LYS A 279 12.50 -1.13 4.60
CA LYS A 279 13.91 -0.74 4.49
C LYS A 279 14.83 -1.65 5.32
N ILE A 280 14.45 -1.97 6.56
CA ILE A 280 15.21 -2.87 7.42
C ILE A 280 15.18 -4.30 6.86
N ALA A 281 14.00 -4.79 6.43
CA ALA A 281 13.85 -6.12 5.87
C ALA A 281 14.71 -6.30 4.61
N GLU A 282 14.73 -5.33 3.70
CA GLU A 282 15.61 -5.32 2.52
C GLU A 282 17.09 -5.36 2.90
N LYS A 283 17.49 -4.61 3.94
CA LYS A 283 18.86 -4.64 4.45
C LYS A 283 19.23 -6.02 5.00
N LEU A 284 18.34 -6.64 5.79
CA LEU A 284 18.55 -7.99 6.34
C LEU A 284 18.62 -9.05 5.24
N TYR A 285 17.80 -8.92 4.20
CA TYR A 285 17.84 -9.77 3.00
C TYR A 285 19.15 -9.60 2.22
N THR A 286 19.59 -8.36 2.01
CA THR A 286 20.85 -8.04 1.32
C THR A 286 22.06 -8.63 2.05
N GLN A 287 22.01 -8.67 3.39
CA GLN A 287 23.02 -9.30 4.24
C GLN A 287 22.89 -10.84 4.34
N GLY A 288 21.85 -11.42 3.75
CA GLY A 288 21.60 -12.87 3.71
C GLY A 288 21.04 -13.45 5.01
N PHE A 289 20.38 -12.64 5.86
CA PHE A 289 19.81 -13.11 7.13
C PHE A 289 18.34 -13.55 7.02
N ILE A 290 17.59 -12.99 6.07
CA ILE A 290 16.20 -13.37 5.79
C ILE A 290 16.00 -13.61 4.29
N SER A 291 14.93 -14.31 3.94
CA SER A 291 14.45 -14.41 2.57
C SER A 291 13.89 -13.08 2.07
N TYR A 292 13.69 -12.97 0.76
CA TYR A 292 13.20 -11.76 0.12
C TYR A 292 11.88 -11.26 0.74
N PRO A 293 11.80 -9.99 1.19
CA PRO A 293 10.71 -9.53 2.05
C PRO A 293 9.49 -8.97 1.30
N ARG A 294 9.49 -8.96 -0.04
CA ARG A 294 8.38 -8.53 -0.90
C ARG A 294 7.73 -9.76 -1.55
N THR A 295 6.79 -10.37 -0.84
CA THR A 295 6.09 -11.60 -1.25
C THR A 295 4.66 -11.62 -0.70
N GLU A 296 3.74 -12.17 -1.51
CA GLU A 296 2.37 -12.47 -1.09
C GLU A 296 2.22 -13.91 -0.59
N THR A 297 3.31 -14.69 -0.58
CA THR A 297 3.29 -16.11 -0.27
C THR A 297 3.20 -16.36 1.23
N ASN A 298 2.19 -17.13 1.63
CA ASN A 298 2.03 -17.64 2.99
C ASN A 298 1.90 -19.17 3.03
N ILE A 299 2.55 -19.83 2.07
CA ILE A 299 2.68 -21.28 1.96
C ILE A 299 4.17 -21.61 1.76
N PHE A 300 4.79 -22.34 2.68
CA PHE A 300 6.15 -22.83 2.45
C PHE A 300 6.17 -23.89 1.33
N PRO A 301 7.07 -23.78 0.33
CA PRO A 301 7.21 -24.78 -0.71
C PRO A 301 7.79 -26.09 -0.15
N LYS A 302 7.46 -27.22 -0.76
CA LYS A 302 7.84 -28.55 -0.25
C LYS A 302 9.35 -28.80 -0.31
N GLU A 303 10.01 -28.12 -1.24
CA GLU A 303 11.43 -28.23 -1.53
C GLU A 303 12.28 -27.47 -0.50
N LEU A 304 11.69 -26.53 0.27
CA LEU A 304 12.40 -25.77 1.28
C LEU A 304 12.62 -26.61 2.55
N ASN A 305 13.87 -26.87 2.88
CA ASN A 305 14.24 -27.66 4.05
C ASN A 305 14.09 -26.86 5.36
N LEU A 306 12.87 -26.82 5.87
CA LEU A 306 12.54 -26.11 7.12
C LEU A 306 13.32 -26.65 8.33
N SER A 307 13.63 -27.94 8.38
CA SER A 307 14.39 -28.53 9.48
C SER A 307 15.80 -27.94 9.57
N ALA A 308 16.46 -27.72 8.42
CA ALA A 308 17.75 -27.06 8.37
C ALA A 308 17.68 -25.61 8.87
N LEU A 309 16.62 -24.87 8.50
CA LEU A 309 16.40 -23.50 8.94
C LEU A 309 16.14 -23.40 10.45
N VAL A 310 15.34 -24.32 11.02
CA VAL A 310 15.14 -24.43 12.47
C VAL A 310 16.45 -24.77 13.18
N GLN A 311 17.23 -25.72 12.64
CA GLN A 311 18.53 -26.13 13.19
C GLN A 311 19.53 -24.97 13.29
N GLN A 312 19.53 -24.05 12.33
CA GLN A 312 20.41 -22.88 12.38
C GLN A 312 20.12 -21.95 13.57
N GLN A 313 18.88 -21.97 14.09
CA GLN A 313 18.44 -21.09 15.19
C GLN A 313 18.68 -21.68 16.59
N THR A 314 19.13 -22.93 16.71
CA THR A 314 19.27 -23.62 18.03
C THR A 314 20.37 -23.03 18.92
N GLN A 315 21.31 -22.29 18.33
CA GLN A 315 22.42 -21.65 19.03
C GLN A 315 22.04 -20.37 19.79
N ASP A 316 20.86 -19.80 19.55
CA ASP A 316 20.46 -18.55 20.20
C ASP A 316 20.09 -18.75 21.68
N PRO A 317 20.55 -17.91 22.62
CA PRO A 317 20.22 -18.06 24.04
C PRO A 317 18.73 -17.81 24.36
N ASN A 318 17.98 -17.07 23.54
CA ASN A 318 16.61 -16.66 23.84
C ASN A 318 15.54 -17.57 23.23
N TRP A 319 15.81 -18.20 22.10
CA TRP A 319 14.86 -19.09 21.41
C TRP A 319 15.47 -20.44 20.99
N GLY A 320 16.77 -20.65 21.13
CA GLY A 320 17.45 -21.84 20.64
C GLY A 320 16.96 -23.14 21.27
N ALA A 321 16.67 -23.14 22.58
CA ALA A 321 16.06 -24.28 23.26
C ALA A 321 14.66 -24.62 22.71
N PHE A 322 13.89 -23.62 22.26
CA PHE A 322 12.59 -23.85 21.62
C PHE A 322 12.77 -24.43 20.21
N ALA A 323 13.73 -23.91 19.44
CA ALA A 323 14.07 -24.45 18.12
C ALA A 323 14.49 -25.93 18.20
N GLN A 324 15.29 -26.31 19.21
CA GLN A 324 15.68 -27.70 19.44
C GLN A 324 14.46 -28.58 19.74
N ARG A 325 13.52 -28.10 20.57
CA ARG A 325 12.27 -28.85 20.86
C ARG A 325 11.44 -29.14 19.61
N ILE A 326 11.39 -28.23 18.63
CA ILE A 326 10.70 -28.48 17.35
C ILE A 326 11.31 -29.70 16.64
N LEU A 327 12.65 -29.77 16.60
CA LEU A 327 13.37 -30.89 15.97
C LEU A 327 13.13 -32.21 16.72
N ASP A 328 13.20 -32.17 18.05
CA ASP A 328 13.02 -33.35 18.91
C ASP A 328 11.58 -33.91 18.85
N GLN A 329 10.60 -33.08 18.50
CA GLN A 329 9.17 -33.44 18.40
C GLN A 329 8.72 -33.88 17.00
N GLY A 330 9.66 -34.30 16.15
CA GLY A 330 9.38 -34.80 14.80
C GLY A 330 9.55 -33.77 13.68
N GLY A 331 10.03 -32.56 14.00
CA GLY A 331 10.36 -31.53 13.03
C GLY A 331 9.30 -30.44 12.87
N PRO A 332 9.56 -29.47 11.97
CA PRO A 332 8.69 -28.31 11.76
C PRO A 332 7.34 -28.69 11.14
N THR A 333 6.25 -28.22 11.73
CA THR A 333 4.88 -28.40 11.24
C THR A 333 4.23 -27.04 10.91
N PRO A 334 4.69 -26.34 9.86
CA PRO A 334 4.18 -25.01 9.52
C PRO A 334 2.66 -25.05 9.31
N ARG A 335 1.96 -24.04 9.80
CA ARG A 335 0.57 -23.80 9.41
C ARG A 335 0.58 -23.30 7.96
N SER A 336 -0.27 -23.81 7.08
CA SER A 336 -0.34 -23.29 5.70
C SER A 336 -1.41 -22.21 5.57
N GLY A 337 -1.09 -21.12 4.88
CA GLY A 337 -2.07 -20.15 4.38
C GLY A 337 -2.70 -20.59 3.06
N THR A 338 -3.09 -19.61 2.23
CA THR A 338 -3.83 -19.83 0.97
C THR A 338 -3.26 -19.09 -0.23
N LYS A 339 -2.20 -18.29 -0.05
CA LYS A 339 -1.62 -17.40 -1.07
C LYS A 339 -0.22 -17.88 -1.46
N SER A 340 0.11 -17.77 -2.74
CA SER A 340 1.44 -18.01 -3.31
C SER A 340 1.62 -17.14 -4.56
N ASP A 341 2.73 -16.41 -4.63
CA ASP A 341 3.17 -15.67 -5.82
C ASP A 341 3.93 -16.57 -6.83
N GLN A 342 4.16 -17.84 -6.49
CA GLN A 342 4.92 -18.82 -7.28
C GLN A 342 6.39 -18.43 -7.55
N ALA A 343 6.90 -17.40 -6.88
CA ALA A 343 8.25 -16.86 -7.05
C ALA A 343 9.07 -16.96 -5.77
N HIS A 344 8.46 -16.64 -4.63
CA HIS A 344 9.11 -16.48 -3.34
C HIS A 344 8.44 -17.34 -2.26
N PRO A 345 9.21 -17.94 -1.34
CA PRO A 345 8.66 -18.52 -0.12
C PRO A 345 8.22 -17.40 0.86
N PRO A 346 7.44 -17.74 1.91
CA PRO A 346 7.14 -16.80 3.00
C PRO A 346 8.42 -16.22 3.62
N ILE A 347 8.34 -15.03 4.22
CA ILE A 347 9.45 -14.36 4.88
C ILE A 347 9.94 -15.19 6.07
N HIS A 348 11.21 -15.63 6.04
CA HIS A 348 11.79 -16.49 7.06
C HIS A 348 13.30 -16.24 7.24
N PRO A 349 13.90 -16.63 8.38
CA PRO A 349 15.35 -16.49 8.58
C PRO A 349 16.11 -17.53 7.76
N THR A 350 17.13 -17.10 7.02
CA THR A 350 17.97 -17.94 6.15
C THR A 350 19.36 -18.20 6.73
N LYS A 351 19.77 -17.37 7.70
CA LYS A 351 21.05 -17.48 8.41
C LYS A 351 20.95 -16.89 9.82
N TYR A 352 21.55 -17.58 10.80
CA TYR A 352 21.67 -17.04 12.16
C TYR A 352 22.68 -15.89 12.27
N THR A 353 22.35 -14.90 13.10
CA THR A 353 23.26 -13.83 13.51
C THR A 353 22.94 -13.32 14.90
N ALA A 354 23.97 -12.95 15.66
CA ALA A 354 23.87 -12.32 16.98
C ALA A 354 24.36 -10.86 16.99
N ASN A 355 24.80 -10.34 15.83
CA ASN A 355 25.54 -9.06 15.73
C ASN A 355 24.66 -7.86 15.35
N LEU A 356 23.35 -8.06 15.19
CA LEU A 356 22.41 -6.99 14.85
C LEU A 356 22.11 -6.12 16.07
N GLN A 357 21.78 -4.85 15.84
CA GLN A 357 21.45 -3.89 16.89
C GLN A 357 20.20 -3.08 16.54
N GLY A 358 19.60 -2.41 17.53
CA GLY A 358 18.48 -1.49 17.32
C GLY A 358 17.28 -2.14 16.64
N ASN A 359 16.65 -1.42 15.69
CA ASN A 359 15.46 -1.94 15.00
C ASN A 359 15.78 -3.11 14.05
N GLU A 360 17.02 -3.24 13.55
CA GLU A 360 17.44 -4.41 12.75
C GLU A 360 17.35 -5.69 13.59
N GLN A 361 17.87 -5.66 14.82
CA GLN A 361 17.76 -6.78 15.76
C GLN A 361 16.30 -7.09 16.10
N ARG A 362 15.50 -6.06 16.39
CA ARG A 362 14.09 -6.23 16.78
C ARG A 362 13.25 -6.84 15.66
N LEU A 363 13.46 -6.45 14.41
CA LEU A 363 12.74 -7.00 13.27
C LEU A 363 13.21 -8.42 12.92
N TYR A 364 14.53 -8.66 12.95
CA TYR A 364 15.08 -10.00 12.76
C TYR A 364 14.59 -10.99 13.84
N GLU A 365 14.66 -10.62 15.13
CA GLU A 365 14.12 -11.41 16.23
C GLU A 365 12.63 -11.72 16.03
N PHE A 366 11.84 -10.72 15.61
CA PHE A 366 10.44 -10.93 15.31
C PHE A 366 10.23 -11.96 14.20
N ILE A 367 10.95 -11.84 13.08
CA ILE A 367 10.86 -12.79 11.95
C ILE A 367 11.25 -14.21 12.40
N VAL A 368 12.33 -14.37 13.16
CA VAL A 368 12.78 -15.67 13.69
C VAL A 368 11.74 -16.27 14.62
N ARG A 369 11.25 -15.50 15.60
CA ARG A 369 10.23 -15.99 16.54
C ARG A 369 8.92 -16.33 15.83
N HIS A 370 8.52 -15.55 14.83
CA HIS A 370 7.34 -15.83 14.03
C HIS A 370 7.48 -17.13 13.25
N PHE A 371 8.64 -17.34 12.60
CA PHE A 371 8.97 -18.56 11.88
C PHE A 371 8.92 -19.81 12.79
N LEU A 372 9.60 -19.76 13.94
CA LEU A 372 9.62 -20.86 14.91
C LEU A 372 8.22 -21.13 15.49
N ALA A 373 7.44 -20.08 15.76
CA ALA A 373 6.06 -20.21 16.21
C ALA A 373 5.16 -20.89 15.16
N CYS A 374 5.29 -20.47 13.89
CA CYS A 374 4.57 -21.06 12.77
C CYS A 374 4.90 -22.56 12.60
N CYS A 375 6.18 -22.93 12.76
CA CYS A 375 6.66 -24.30 12.68
C CYS A 375 6.31 -25.17 13.91
N SER A 376 5.72 -24.59 14.96
CA SER A 376 5.37 -25.29 16.20
C SER A 376 3.93 -25.83 16.19
N GLN A 377 3.37 -26.09 17.37
CA GLN A 377 2.01 -26.54 17.61
C GLN A 377 1.13 -25.40 18.12
N ASP A 378 -0.18 -25.51 17.90
CA ASP A 378 -1.17 -24.60 18.47
C ASP A 378 -1.20 -24.72 20.01
N ALA A 379 -1.42 -23.62 20.71
CA ALA A 379 -1.60 -23.67 22.16
C ALA A 379 -2.92 -24.38 22.49
N LYS A 380 -2.90 -25.23 23.53
CA LYS A 380 -4.04 -26.07 23.93
C LYS A 380 -4.53 -25.66 25.31
N GLY A 381 -5.84 -25.61 25.48
CA GLY A 381 -6.49 -25.26 26.72
C GLY A 381 -7.86 -25.91 26.84
N GLN A 382 -8.49 -25.69 27.97
CA GLN A 382 -9.82 -26.17 28.30
C GLN A 382 -10.68 -24.97 28.69
N GLU A 383 -11.75 -24.73 27.92
CA GLU A 383 -12.71 -23.66 28.16
C GLU A 383 -13.91 -24.25 28.92
N THR A 384 -14.17 -23.71 30.11
CA THR A 384 -15.31 -24.09 30.94
C THR A 384 -16.33 -22.96 30.93
N THR A 385 -17.58 -23.30 30.67
CA THR A 385 -18.70 -22.36 30.63
C THR A 385 -19.72 -22.78 31.70
N VAL A 386 -20.06 -21.85 32.59
CA VAL A 386 -21.07 -22.05 33.64
C VAL A 386 -22.23 -21.10 33.35
N GLU A 387 -23.41 -21.65 33.18
CA GLU A 387 -24.65 -20.90 33.03
C GLU A 387 -25.50 -20.98 34.29
N ILE A 388 -25.94 -19.82 34.75
CA ILE A 388 -26.83 -19.69 35.90
C ILE A 388 -28.16 -19.04 35.48
N ASP A 389 -29.21 -19.37 36.22
CA ASP A 389 -30.54 -18.77 36.15
C ASP A 389 -30.84 -18.03 37.45
N ILE A 390 -31.28 -16.78 37.33
CA ILE A 390 -31.82 -15.96 38.42
C ILE A 390 -33.15 -15.41 37.91
N ALA A 391 -34.26 -15.79 38.54
CA ALA A 391 -35.60 -15.32 38.17
C ALA A 391 -35.94 -15.43 36.66
N ASN A 392 -35.56 -16.54 36.00
CA ASN A 392 -35.68 -16.79 34.56
C ASN A 392 -34.75 -15.97 33.65
N GLU A 393 -33.83 -15.19 34.21
CA GLU A 393 -32.77 -14.50 33.45
C GLU A 393 -31.46 -15.28 33.51
N ARG A 394 -30.80 -15.42 32.35
CA ARG A 394 -29.62 -16.27 32.18
C ARG A 394 -28.32 -15.48 32.14
N PHE A 395 -27.32 -15.99 32.85
CA PHE A 395 -25.98 -15.38 32.89
C PHE A 395 -24.90 -16.45 32.70
N ILE A 396 -23.78 -16.06 32.06
CA ILE A 396 -22.70 -16.96 31.70
C ILE A 396 -21.37 -16.48 32.28
N ALA A 397 -20.68 -17.35 33.01
CA ALA A 397 -19.27 -17.22 33.31
C ALA A 397 -18.45 -18.15 32.40
N GLN A 398 -17.30 -17.67 31.96
CA GLN A 398 -16.33 -18.44 31.18
C GLN A 398 -14.99 -18.43 31.90
N GLY A 399 -14.40 -19.61 32.02
CA GLY A 399 -13.05 -19.85 32.49
C GLY A 399 -12.22 -20.55 31.43
N LEU A 400 -10.90 -20.38 31.51
CA LEU A 400 -9.93 -20.95 30.60
C LEU A 400 -8.74 -21.46 31.41
N MET A 401 -8.36 -22.71 31.19
CA MET A 401 -7.13 -23.30 31.71
C MET A 401 -6.24 -23.73 30.54
N ILE A 402 -5.04 -23.17 30.44
CA ILE A 402 -4.07 -23.48 29.41
C ILE A 402 -3.32 -24.76 29.81
N LEU A 403 -3.47 -25.80 28.98
CA LEU A 403 -2.86 -27.11 29.20
C LEU A 403 -1.45 -27.19 28.60
N ALA A 404 -1.23 -26.54 27.45
CA ALA A 404 0.05 -26.47 26.78
C ALA A 404 0.21 -25.13 26.06
N ARG A 405 1.26 -24.38 26.40
CA ARG A 405 1.52 -23.05 25.82
C ARG A 405 2.04 -23.12 24.39
N ASN A 406 2.81 -24.15 24.06
CA ASN A 406 3.36 -24.42 22.72
C ASN A 406 3.95 -23.15 22.09
N TYR A 407 3.51 -22.71 20.91
CA TYR A 407 4.06 -21.54 20.21
C TYR A 407 4.14 -20.24 21.06
N LEU A 408 3.29 -20.10 22.09
CA LEU A 408 3.30 -18.94 22.99
C LEU A 408 4.58 -18.83 23.83
N GLU A 409 5.39 -19.89 23.93
CA GLU A 409 6.69 -19.87 24.62
C GLU A 409 7.77 -19.11 23.83
N VAL A 410 7.69 -19.11 22.50
CA VAL A 410 8.65 -18.40 21.64
C VAL A 410 8.11 -17.07 21.11
N TYR A 411 6.80 -16.88 21.09
CA TYR A 411 6.11 -15.75 20.45
C TYR A 411 5.42 -14.81 21.45
N PRO A 412 6.18 -13.93 22.15
CA PRO A 412 5.67 -13.09 23.24
C PRO A 412 4.72 -11.98 22.78
N TYR A 413 4.58 -11.78 21.46
CA TYR A 413 3.72 -10.75 20.86
C TYR A 413 2.22 -11.08 20.97
N GLU A 414 1.91 -12.30 21.39
CA GLU A 414 0.56 -12.77 21.64
C GLU A 414 0.36 -13.21 23.09
N LYS A 415 -0.75 -12.79 23.68
CA LYS A 415 -1.12 -13.18 25.04
C LYS A 415 -2.24 -14.22 25.03
N TRP A 416 -2.12 -15.20 25.92
CA TRP A 416 -3.18 -16.12 26.29
C TRP A 416 -2.97 -16.41 27.77
N SER A 417 -3.98 -16.07 28.57
CA SER A 417 -3.89 -16.08 30.03
C SER A 417 -4.97 -16.97 30.60
N ASP A 418 -4.61 -17.70 31.65
CA ASP A 418 -5.58 -18.46 32.42
C ASP A 418 -6.61 -17.52 33.04
N LYS A 419 -7.85 -18.01 33.03
CA LYS A 419 -8.95 -17.43 33.78
C LYS A 419 -9.58 -18.58 34.55
N VAL A 420 -9.00 -18.87 35.70
CA VAL A 420 -9.53 -19.90 36.59
C VAL A 420 -10.88 -19.42 37.11
N ILE A 421 -11.86 -20.32 37.09
CA ILE A 421 -13.16 -20.11 37.73
C ILE A 421 -13.37 -21.24 38.75
N PRO A 422 -14.08 -20.98 39.86
CA PRO A 422 -14.49 -21.99 40.82
C PRO A 422 -15.25 -23.15 40.19
N VAL A 423 -15.29 -24.27 40.89
CA VAL A 423 -16.07 -25.44 40.49
C VAL A 423 -17.54 -25.22 40.84
N TYR A 424 -18.40 -25.22 39.83
CA TYR A 424 -19.86 -25.21 39.97
C TYR A 424 -20.42 -26.58 39.59
N GLN A 425 -21.39 -27.08 40.35
CA GLN A 425 -22.10 -28.31 40.00
C GLN A 425 -23.48 -27.97 39.43
N LYS A 426 -23.90 -28.70 38.40
CA LYS A 426 -25.24 -28.53 37.82
C LYS A 426 -26.31 -28.80 38.88
N GLY A 427 -27.28 -27.89 38.99
CA GLY A 427 -28.34 -27.93 40.00
C GLY A 427 -27.98 -27.26 41.33
N SER A 428 -26.71 -26.89 41.55
CA SER A 428 -26.34 -26.12 42.75
C SER A 428 -27.04 -24.77 42.79
N ARG A 429 -27.41 -24.35 43.99
CA ARG A 429 -27.97 -23.03 44.27
C ARG A 429 -26.98 -22.24 45.13
N PHE A 430 -26.81 -20.96 44.84
CA PHE A 430 -25.97 -20.06 45.62
C PHE A 430 -26.52 -18.64 45.61
N GLN A 431 -26.12 -17.85 46.59
CA GLN A 431 -26.44 -16.43 46.67
C GLN A 431 -25.33 -15.64 45.96
N PRO A 432 -25.61 -14.90 44.88
CA PRO A 432 -24.63 -13.99 44.29
C PRO A 432 -24.18 -12.94 45.30
N THR A 433 -22.92 -12.53 45.21
CA THR A 433 -22.35 -11.48 46.06
C THR A 433 -22.92 -10.12 45.68
N THR A 434 -22.96 -9.82 44.38
CA THR A 434 -23.64 -8.63 43.87
C THR A 434 -24.46 -8.96 42.63
N VAL A 435 -25.60 -8.26 42.50
CA VAL A 435 -26.39 -8.20 41.29
C VAL A 435 -26.64 -6.71 41.07
N GLU A 436 -26.04 -6.16 40.04
CA GLU A 436 -25.99 -4.72 39.77
C GLU A 436 -26.65 -4.44 38.42
N MET A 437 -27.49 -3.41 38.34
CA MET A 437 -27.80 -2.78 37.06
C MET A 437 -26.73 -1.74 36.78
N VAL A 438 -25.92 -1.99 35.74
CA VAL A 438 -24.84 -1.07 35.36
C VAL A 438 -25.15 -0.39 34.04
N ASP A 439 -24.80 0.88 34.00
CA ASP A 439 -24.94 1.72 32.82
C ASP A 439 -23.70 1.57 31.93
N GLY A 440 -23.89 1.75 30.64
CA GLY A 440 -22.83 1.81 29.66
C GLY A 440 -23.24 2.67 28.47
N GLU A 441 -22.27 2.97 27.63
CA GLU A 441 -22.48 3.80 26.44
C GLU A 441 -21.74 3.17 25.27
N THR A 442 -22.34 3.19 24.08
CA THR A 442 -21.66 2.72 22.87
C THR A 442 -20.53 3.69 22.50
N SER A 443 -19.34 3.17 22.20
CA SER A 443 -18.20 3.99 21.77
C SER A 443 -18.09 4.07 20.25
N PRO A 444 -17.64 5.21 19.69
CA PRO A 444 -17.36 5.32 18.26
C PRO A 444 -16.19 4.39 17.86
N PRO A 445 -16.00 4.12 16.56
CA PRO A 445 -14.78 3.49 16.09
C PRO A 445 -13.56 4.37 16.40
N LEU A 446 -12.37 3.78 16.48
CA LEU A 446 -11.13 4.54 16.62
C LEU A 446 -10.66 5.05 15.25
N LEU A 447 -9.86 6.12 15.23
CA LEU A 447 -9.11 6.53 14.04
C LEU A 447 -8.22 5.38 13.53
N LEU A 448 -7.84 5.39 12.26
CA LEU A 448 -7.02 4.32 11.69
C LEU A 448 -5.58 4.40 12.21
N SER A 449 -5.04 3.31 12.72
CA SER A 449 -3.58 3.14 12.80
C SER A 449 -3.02 2.74 11.42
N GLU A 450 -1.70 2.77 11.25
CA GLU A 450 -1.05 2.30 10.02
C GLU A 450 -1.42 0.85 9.66
N ALA A 451 -1.46 -0.04 10.65
CA ALA A 451 -1.87 -1.41 10.42
C ALA A 451 -3.37 -1.59 10.12
N ASP A 452 -4.22 -0.63 10.51
CA ASP A 452 -5.64 -0.63 10.13
C ASP A 452 -5.81 -0.13 8.70
N LEU A 453 -5.03 0.89 8.31
CA LEU A 453 -5.04 1.43 6.94
C LEU A 453 -4.52 0.42 5.93
N ILE A 454 -3.40 -0.27 6.22
CA ILE A 454 -2.89 -1.38 5.38
C ILE A 454 -3.95 -2.47 5.25
N ALA A 455 -4.65 -2.82 6.34
CA ALA A 455 -5.70 -3.83 6.29
C ALA A 455 -6.89 -3.42 5.40
N LEU A 456 -7.24 -2.13 5.34
CA LEU A 456 -8.26 -1.62 4.43
C LEU A 456 -7.77 -1.61 2.98
N MET A 457 -6.54 -1.16 2.73
CA MET A 457 -5.94 -1.19 1.39
C MET A 457 -5.89 -2.63 0.83
N GLU A 458 -5.41 -3.60 1.63
CA GLU A 458 -5.40 -5.03 1.26
C GLU A 458 -6.81 -5.56 0.99
N LYS A 459 -7.77 -5.27 1.88
CA LYS A 459 -9.17 -5.71 1.75
C LYS A 459 -9.80 -5.22 0.44
N HIS A 460 -9.43 -4.02 0.00
CA HIS A 460 -10.00 -3.38 -1.18
C HIS A 460 -9.11 -3.49 -2.43
N GLY A 461 -8.01 -4.24 -2.37
CA GLY A 461 -7.18 -4.57 -3.53
C GLY A 461 -6.40 -3.39 -4.11
N ILE A 462 -5.94 -2.46 -3.28
CA ILE A 462 -5.06 -1.35 -3.68
C ILE A 462 -3.76 -1.39 -2.89
N GLY A 463 -2.66 -0.90 -3.48
CA GLY A 463 -1.34 -0.99 -2.86
C GLY A 463 -0.71 -2.39 -2.93
N THR A 464 -1.15 -3.21 -3.90
CA THR A 464 -0.59 -4.55 -4.17
C THR A 464 0.90 -4.49 -4.53
N ASP A 465 1.57 -5.64 -4.56
CA ASP A 465 3.00 -5.72 -4.90
C ASP A 465 3.91 -4.95 -3.92
N ALA A 466 3.57 -4.99 -2.62
CA ALA A 466 4.31 -4.35 -1.53
C ALA A 466 4.47 -2.81 -1.66
N THR A 467 3.43 -2.12 -2.15
CA THR A 467 3.43 -0.64 -2.33
C THR A 467 2.62 0.12 -1.28
N HIS A 468 1.99 -0.55 -0.30
CA HIS A 468 1.24 0.08 0.79
C HIS A 468 2.03 1.18 1.51
N ALA A 469 3.26 0.88 1.95
CA ALA A 469 4.11 1.82 2.67
C ALA A 469 4.39 3.12 1.89
N GLU A 470 4.54 3.02 0.56
CA GLU A 470 4.83 4.17 -0.30
C GLU A 470 3.64 5.13 -0.37
N HIS A 471 2.44 4.61 -0.59
CA HIS A 471 1.23 5.44 -0.68
C HIS A 471 0.86 6.07 0.67
N ILE A 472 1.01 5.31 1.76
CA ILE A 472 0.81 5.82 3.13
C ILE A 472 1.84 6.91 3.47
N GLU A 473 3.11 6.72 3.10
CA GLU A 473 4.13 7.75 3.28
C GLU A 473 3.80 9.01 2.47
N THR A 474 3.34 8.85 1.24
CA THR A 474 3.03 9.98 0.36
C THR A 474 1.96 10.88 0.97
N ILE A 475 0.85 10.34 1.50
CA ILE A 475 -0.19 11.17 2.14
C ILE A 475 0.29 11.87 3.42
N LYS A 476 1.25 11.28 4.14
CA LYS A 476 1.91 11.91 5.30
C LYS A 476 2.82 13.06 4.86
N THR A 477 3.73 12.82 3.92
CA THR A 477 4.69 13.83 3.44
C THR A 477 4.00 15.01 2.77
N ARG A 478 2.85 14.79 2.13
CA ARG A 478 2.01 15.85 1.54
C ARG A 478 1.14 16.59 2.55
N MET A 479 1.20 16.22 3.83
CA MET A 479 0.42 16.82 4.93
C MET A 479 -1.09 16.71 4.73
N TYR A 480 -1.56 15.71 3.96
CA TYR A 480 -2.99 15.40 3.87
C TYR A 480 -3.49 14.71 5.13
N VAL A 481 -2.61 14.00 5.82
CA VAL A 481 -2.86 13.39 7.12
C VAL A 481 -1.74 13.74 8.09
N GLY A 482 -2.09 13.89 9.36
CA GLY A 482 -1.17 13.91 10.49
C GLY A 482 -1.30 12.62 11.31
N LEU A 483 -0.35 12.41 12.22
CA LEU A 483 -0.43 11.36 13.22
C LEU A 483 -0.73 11.98 14.60
N THR A 484 -1.71 11.42 15.30
CA THR A 484 -2.01 11.74 16.69
C THR A 484 -0.93 11.21 17.64
N ALA A 485 -0.99 11.59 18.92
CA ALA A 485 -0.08 11.09 19.94
C ALA A 485 -0.10 9.56 20.07
N ASP A 486 -1.25 8.93 19.84
CA ASP A 486 -1.43 7.48 19.83
C ASP A 486 -1.14 6.82 18.45
N GLN A 487 -0.48 7.55 17.54
CA GLN A 487 -0.05 7.08 16.22
C GLN A 487 -1.21 6.64 15.31
N ARG A 488 -2.29 7.40 15.31
CA ARG A 488 -3.44 7.22 14.40
C ARG A 488 -3.54 8.38 13.42
N PHE A 489 -4.06 8.10 12.23
CA PHE A 489 -4.24 9.09 11.18
C PHE A 489 -5.40 10.02 11.49
N LEU A 490 -5.10 11.32 11.42
CA LEU A 490 -6.08 12.40 11.46
C LEU A 490 -5.98 13.15 10.12
N PRO A 491 -7.07 13.33 9.36
CA PRO A 491 -7.02 14.10 8.13
C PRO A 491 -6.78 15.58 8.43
N GLY A 492 -5.88 16.21 7.69
CA GLY A 492 -5.73 17.67 7.69
C GLY A 492 -6.83 18.34 6.87
N HIS A 493 -7.03 19.64 7.07
CA HIS A 493 -8.09 20.40 6.37
C HIS A 493 -8.00 20.29 4.84
N LEU A 494 -6.80 20.38 4.27
CA LEU A 494 -6.59 20.20 2.83
C LEU A 494 -6.98 18.79 2.37
N GLY A 495 -6.56 17.74 3.10
CA GLY A 495 -6.89 16.36 2.77
C GLY A 495 -8.40 16.09 2.86
N MET A 496 -9.04 16.61 3.90
CA MET A 496 -10.48 16.55 4.12
C MET A 496 -11.25 17.22 2.98
N GLY A 497 -10.96 18.50 2.71
CA GLY A 497 -11.65 19.26 1.67
C GLY A 497 -11.44 18.73 0.25
N LEU A 498 -10.28 18.13 -0.06
CA LEU A 498 -10.06 17.46 -1.35
C LEU A 498 -10.98 16.24 -1.50
N VAL A 499 -11.03 15.34 -0.51
CA VAL A 499 -11.89 14.14 -0.56
C VAL A 499 -13.36 14.54 -0.67
N GLU A 500 -13.81 15.46 0.18
CA GLU A 500 -15.19 15.95 0.18
C GLU A 500 -15.57 16.66 -1.12
N GLY A 501 -14.66 17.49 -1.62
CA GLY A 501 -14.84 18.24 -2.85
C GLY A 501 -15.05 17.33 -4.05
N TYR A 502 -14.16 16.35 -4.25
CA TYR A 502 -14.30 15.37 -5.32
C TYR A 502 -15.53 14.46 -5.13
N ASP A 503 -15.82 13.95 -3.94
CA ASP A 503 -17.00 13.10 -3.71
C ASP A 503 -18.32 13.86 -3.92
N SER A 504 -18.35 15.17 -3.64
CA SER A 504 -19.51 16.03 -3.91
C SER A 504 -19.75 16.31 -5.40
N MET A 505 -18.84 15.87 -6.28
CA MET A 505 -19.01 15.93 -7.73
C MET A 505 -19.93 14.81 -8.25
N GLY A 506 -20.44 13.92 -7.40
CA GLY A 506 -21.47 12.94 -7.78
C GLY A 506 -20.94 11.61 -8.34
N TYR A 507 -19.62 11.42 -8.33
CA TYR A 507 -18.96 10.14 -8.52
C TYR A 507 -18.05 9.90 -7.32
N GLU A 508 -18.06 8.69 -6.77
CA GLU A 508 -17.35 8.36 -5.52
C GLU A 508 -15.84 8.19 -5.77
N MET A 509 -15.14 9.29 -6.08
CA MET A 509 -13.72 9.28 -6.48
C MET A 509 -12.79 8.81 -5.35
N SER A 510 -13.18 9.01 -4.09
CA SER A 510 -12.42 8.56 -2.93
C SER A 510 -12.48 7.04 -2.72
N LYS A 511 -13.36 6.33 -3.43
CA LYS A 511 -13.48 4.88 -3.33
C LYS A 511 -12.36 4.17 -4.11
N PRO A 512 -11.88 3.01 -3.62
CA PRO A 512 -10.71 2.34 -4.16
C PRO A 512 -10.95 1.61 -5.48
N ASP A 513 -12.21 1.45 -5.91
CA ASP A 513 -12.65 0.57 -7.00
C ASP A 513 -11.89 0.80 -8.31
N LEU A 514 -11.75 2.07 -8.73
CA LEU A 514 -11.06 2.40 -9.99
C LEU A 514 -9.57 2.02 -9.94
N ARG A 515 -8.92 2.18 -8.77
CA ARG A 515 -7.52 1.78 -8.59
C ARG A 515 -7.39 0.26 -8.47
N ALA A 516 -8.33 -0.41 -7.79
CA ALA A 516 -8.35 -1.86 -7.68
C ALA A 516 -8.49 -2.53 -9.06
N GLU A 517 -9.33 -1.98 -9.94
CA GLU A 517 -9.43 -2.41 -11.33
C GLU A 517 -8.12 -2.22 -12.11
N LEU A 518 -7.43 -1.09 -11.93
CA LEU A 518 -6.12 -0.84 -12.53
C LEU A 518 -5.10 -1.88 -12.06
N GLU A 519 -4.99 -2.13 -10.75
CA GLU A 519 -4.04 -3.10 -10.20
C GLU A 519 -4.36 -4.54 -10.61
N ALA A 520 -5.64 -4.89 -10.72
CA ALA A 520 -6.07 -6.18 -11.27
C ALA A 520 -5.64 -6.33 -12.75
N ASP A 521 -5.77 -5.27 -13.55
CA ASP A 521 -5.32 -5.28 -14.95
C ASP A 521 -3.79 -5.47 -15.06
N LEU A 522 -2.99 -4.86 -14.17
CA LEU A 522 -1.54 -5.07 -14.13
C LEU A 522 -1.19 -6.53 -13.88
N LYS A 523 -1.90 -7.18 -12.95
CA LYS A 523 -1.74 -8.62 -12.70
C LYS A 523 -2.05 -9.46 -13.93
N LEU A 524 -3.10 -9.10 -14.69
CA LEU A 524 -3.45 -9.79 -15.94
C LEU A 524 -2.39 -9.63 -17.03
N ILE A 525 -1.64 -8.51 -17.05
CA ILE A 525 -0.48 -8.34 -17.95
C ILE A 525 0.61 -9.34 -17.57
N CYS A 526 1.00 -9.42 -16.29
CA CYS A 526 2.03 -10.37 -15.83
C CYS A 526 1.66 -11.83 -16.16
N GLU A 527 0.38 -12.19 -15.99
CA GLU A 527 -0.12 -13.53 -16.32
C GLU A 527 -0.25 -13.79 -17.83
N GLY A 528 -0.05 -12.77 -18.68
CA GLY A 528 -0.23 -12.84 -20.13
C GLY A 528 -1.69 -13.03 -20.56
N LYS A 529 -2.64 -12.65 -19.70
CA LYS A 529 -4.09 -12.74 -19.95
C LYS A 529 -4.66 -11.47 -20.58
N LYS A 530 -3.95 -10.35 -20.50
CA LYS A 530 -4.34 -9.07 -21.11
C LYS A 530 -3.13 -8.35 -21.69
N ASP A 531 -3.29 -7.74 -22.87
CA ASP A 531 -2.22 -7.01 -23.54
C ASP A 531 -2.05 -5.60 -22.94
N LYS A 532 -0.79 -5.15 -22.84
CA LYS A 532 -0.43 -3.86 -22.25
C LYS A 532 -1.08 -2.66 -22.94
N SER A 533 -1.22 -2.70 -24.26
CA SER A 533 -1.78 -1.59 -25.04
C SER A 533 -3.28 -1.43 -24.77
N VAL A 534 -3.98 -2.55 -24.61
CA VAL A 534 -5.42 -2.58 -24.26
C VAL A 534 -5.64 -2.03 -22.85
N VAL A 535 -4.82 -2.45 -21.88
CA VAL A 535 -4.90 -1.93 -20.50
C VAL A 535 -4.65 -0.43 -20.49
N LEU A 536 -3.56 0.02 -21.13
CA LEU A 536 -3.19 1.44 -21.16
C LEU A 536 -4.32 2.28 -21.78
N GLN A 537 -4.86 1.88 -22.93
CA GLN A 537 -5.96 2.59 -23.59
C GLN A 537 -7.21 2.67 -22.72
N GLN A 538 -7.62 1.54 -22.11
CA GLN A 538 -8.81 1.48 -21.27
C GLN A 538 -8.67 2.34 -20.01
N GLN A 539 -7.54 2.23 -19.32
CA GLN A 539 -7.30 2.95 -18.07
C GLN A 539 -7.12 4.46 -18.31
N VAL A 540 -6.37 4.86 -19.36
CA VAL A 540 -6.28 6.27 -19.77
C VAL A 540 -7.66 6.84 -20.08
N GLN A 541 -8.49 6.13 -20.83
CA GLN A 541 -9.84 6.60 -21.17
C GLN A 541 -10.74 6.77 -19.95
N LYS A 542 -10.72 5.81 -19.00
CA LYS A 542 -11.48 5.89 -17.75
C LYS A 542 -11.08 7.11 -16.92
N TYR A 543 -9.78 7.26 -16.63
CA TYR A 543 -9.29 8.37 -15.82
C TYR A 543 -9.42 9.73 -16.53
N LYS A 544 -9.33 9.77 -17.86
CA LYS A 544 -9.58 10.98 -18.64
C LYS A 544 -11.04 11.43 -18.52
N GLN A 545 -12.00 10.50 -18.56
CA GLN A 545 -13.41 10.80 -18.31
C GLN A 545 -13.61 11.41 -16.92
N VAL A 546 -13.09 10.76 -15.87
CA VAL A 546 -13.14 11.27 -14.50
C VAL A 546 -12.50 12.67 -14.40
N PHE A 547 -11.38 12.90 -15.10
CA PHE A 547 -10.73 14.21 -15.12
C PHE A 547 -11.59 15.29 -15.79
N ILE A 548 -12.24 14.97 -16.91
CA ILE A 548 -13.14 15.92 -17.60
C ILE A 548 -14.30 16.31 -16.69
N GLU A 549 -14.92 15.33 -16.01
CA GLU A 549 -15.99 15.59 -15.05
C GLU A 549 -15.51 16.43 -13.85
N ALA A 550 -14.29 16.16 -13.36
CA ALA A 550 -13.67 16.92 -12.28
C ALA A 550 -13.47 18.40 -12.66
N VAL A 551 -12.95 18.65 -13.86
CA VAL A 551 -12.75 20.00 -14.38
C VAL A 551 -14.09 20.72 -14.53
N ALA A 552 -15.11 20.04 -15.05
CA ALA A 552 -16.45 20.62 -15.23
C ALA A 552 -17.13 21.01 -13.91
N ARG A 553 -16.79 20.34 -12.80
CA ARG A 553 -17.35 20.57 -11.46
C ARG A 553 -16.30 21.12 -10.48
N ALA A 554 -15.26 21.78 -10.99
CA ALA A 554 -14.12 22.22 -10.19
C ALA A 554 -14.48 23.17 -9.03
N ASN A 555 -15.57 23.94 -9.17
CA ASN A 555 -16.11 24.80 -8.11
C ASN A 555 -16.47 24.03 -6.83
N LYS A 556 -16.74 22.72 -6.91
CA LYS A 556 -16.99 21.86 -5.75
C LYS A 556 -15.77 21.71 -4.85
N LEU A 557 -14.55 21.70 -5.41
CA LEU A 557 -13.32 21.70 -4.62
C LEU A 557 -13.19 23.00 -3.82
N ASP A 558 -13.46 24.13 -4.47
CA ASP A 558 -13.39 25.44 -3.84
C ASP A 558 -14.40 25.54 -2.70
N GLN A 559 -15.65 25.10 -2.94
CA GLN A 559 -16.73 25.10 -1.93
C GLN A 559 -16.39 24.22 -0.72
N ALA A 560 -15.83 23.04 -0.93
CA ALA A 560 -15.44 22.15 0.16
C ALA A 560 -14.28 22.72 0.98
N LEU A 561 -13.26 23.28 0.31
CA LEU A 561 -12.10 23.86 0.99
C LEU A 561 -12.41 25.19 1.69
N ALA A 562 -13.35 25.98 1.17
CA ALA A 562 -13.80 27.23 1.79
C ALA A 562 -14.36 27.01 3.22
N GLN A 563 -14.90 25.83 3.51
CA GLN A 563 -15.35 25.48 4.87
C GLN A 563 -14.21 25.49 5.91
N TYR A 564 -12.97 25.28 5.46
CA TYR A 564 -11.79 25.22 6.32
C TYR A 564 -10.87 26.44 6.19
N PHE A 565 -10.87 27.07 5.02
CA PHE A 565 -9.93 28.13 4.65
C PHE A 565 -10.55 29.52 4.56
N GLY A 566 -11.87 29.63 4.66
CA GLY A 566 -12.59 30.90 4.57
C GLY A 566 -12.99 31.26 3.14
N GLU A 567 -13.23 32.56 2.89
CA GLU A 567 -13.73 33.04 1.60
C GLU A 567 -12.77 32.71 0.45
N ALA A 568 -13.32 32.08 -0.59
CA ALA A 568 -12.62 31.80 -1.84
C ALA A 568 -12.49 33.10 -2.65
N THR A 569 -11.32 33.34 -3.24
CA THR A 569 -11.16 34.45 -4.19
C THR A 569 -12.05 34.19 -5.41
N GLU A 570 -12.92 35.14 -5.76
CA GLU A 570 -13.73 35.05 -6.98
C GLU A 570 -12.81 35.11 -8.21
N ILE A 571 -12.70 33.99 -8.93
CA ILE A 571 -12.11 33.96 -10.26
C ILE A 571 -13.26 34.15 -11.24
N ALA A 572 -13.21 35.21 -12.07
CA ALA A 572 -14.20 35.40 -13.13
C ALA A 572 -14.24 34.15 -14.01
N GLU A 573 -15.45 33.61 -14.28
CA GLU A 573 -15.65 32.35 -15.03
C GLU A 573 -14.97 32.32 -16.42
N GLN A 574 -14.52 33.47 -16.92
CA GLN A 574 -13.87 33.66 -18.22
C GLN A 574 -12.34 33.76 -18.20
N GLU A 575 -11.68 33.88 -17.03
CA GLU A 575 -10.23 33.66 -16.98
C GLU A 575 -10.00 32.15 -16.98
N GLU A 576 -9.88 31.57 -18.18
CA GLU A 576 -9.47 30.17 -18.30
C GLU A 576 -8.18 29.97 -17.49
N VAL A 577 -8.30 29.27 -16.36
CA VAL A 577 -7.18 28.98 -15.44
C VAL A 577 -6.04 28.27 -16.16
N TYR A 578 -6.37 27.65 -17.30
CA TYR A 578 -5.48 26.95 -18.20
C TYR A 578 -5.42 27.72 -19.52
N PRO A 579 -4.26 27.81 -20.18
CA PRO A 579 -4.27 28.20 -21.58
C PRO A 579 -5.21 27.27 -22.34
N ALA A 580 -6.20 27.81 -23.07
CA ALA A 580 -6.91 27.08 -24.11
C ALA A 580 -5.91 26.21 -24.86
N MET A 581 -6.27 24.96 -25.19
CA MET A 581 -5.48 24.24 -26.19
C MET A 581 -5.42 25.14 -27.42
N PRO A 582 -4.24 25.64 -27.81
CA PRO A 582 -4.20 26.57 -28.90
C PRO A 582 -4.54 25.78 -30.16
N ASP A 583 -5.63 26.17 -30.81
CA ASP A 583 -6.18 25.43 -31.93
C ASP A 583 -5.10 25.16 -32.99
N PRO A 584 -4.90 23.91 -33.42
CA PRO A 584 -4.05 23.60 -34.55
C PRO A 584 -4.55 24.36 -35.77
N ILE A 585 -3.71 25.25 -36.31
CA ILE A 585 -4.05 25.99 -37.53
C ILE A 585 -3.60 25.21 -38.77
N ARG A 586 -2.44 24.53 -38.69
CA ARG A 586 -1.90 23.71 -39.78
C ARG A 586 -0.83 22.75 -39.28
N LYS A 587 -0.46 21.77 -40.10
CA LYS A 587 0.74 20.96 -39.87
C LYS A 587 2.03 21.73 -40.19
N CYS A 588 3.06 21.46 -39.41
CA CYS A 588 4.40 22.00 -39.57
C CYS A 588 5.05 21.37 -40.81
N PRO A 589 5.54 22.17 -41.77
CA PRO A 589 6.16 21.63 -42.98
C PRO A 589 7.49 20.90 -42.71
N GLN A 590 8.12 21.10 -41.54
CA GLN A 590 9.41 20.49 -41.21
C GLN A 590 9.28 19.17 -40.44
N CYS A 591 8.36 19.09 -39.47
CA CYS A 591 8.25 17.93 -38.57
C CYS A 591 6.83 17.33 -38.50
N ASN A 592 5.89 17.84 -39.28
CA ASN A 592 4.50 17.41 -39.33
C ASN A 592 3.70 17.54 -38.01
N ASN A 593 4.29 18.12 -36.95
CA ASN A 593 3.58 18.48 -35.72
C ASN A 593 2.63 19.66 -35.95
N ASP A 594 1.67 19.87 -35.04
CA ASP A 594 0.76 21.00 -35.14
C ASP A 594 1.48 22.34 -34.99
N MET A 595 1.07 23.33 -35.79
CA MET A 595 1.45 24.72 -35.65
C MET A 595 0.27 25.51 -35.09
N VAL A 596 0.56 26.32 -34.07
CA VAL A 596 -0.45 27.02 -33.29
C VAL A 596 -0.18 28.52 -33.28
N LEU A 597 -1.23 29.32 -33.15
CA LEU A 597 -1.16 30.78 -33.12
C LEU A 597 -0.55 31.26 -31.79
N LYS A 598 0.44 32.15 -31.86
CA LYS A 598 1.08 32.80 -30.71
C LYS A 598 1.19 34.29 -30.91
N THR A 599 1.18 35.05 -29.82
CA THR A 599 1.30 36.51 -29.82
C THR A 599 2.76 36.93 -29.67
N LYS A 600 3.20 37.94 -30.43
CA LYS A 600 4.53 38.57 -30.31
C LYS A 600 4.56 39.47 -29.07
N ARG A 601 5.75 39.70 -28.50
CA ARG A 601 5.95 40.66 -27.39
C ARG A 601 5.54 42.10 -27.73
N ASN A 602 5.57 42.46 -29.02
CA ASN A 602 5.36 43.83 -29.50
C ASN A 602 3.96 44.03 -30.11
N GLY A 603 3.03 43.10 -29.88
CA GLY A 603 1.76 43.02 -30.60
C GLY A 603 1.87 42.25 -31.93
N GLY A 604 0.75 41.64 -32.34
CA GLY A 604 0.65 40.81 -33.54
C GLY A 604 0.86 39.32 -33.32
N PHE A 605 0.60 38.53 -34.36
CA PHE A 605 0.56 37.06 -34.28
C PHE A 605 1.66 36.39 -35.11
N TYR A 606 1.95 35.13 -34.79
CA TYR A 606 2.75 34.22 -35.61
C TYR A 606 2.31 32.77 -35.34
N LEU A 607 2.55 31.87 -36.29
CA LEU A 607 2.41 30.42 -36.03
C LEU A 607 3.73 29.87 -35.50
N SER A 608 3.65 29.11 -34.42
CA SER A 608 4.79 28.41 -33.81
C SER A 608 4.56 26.90 -33.87
N CYS A 609 5.58 26.15 -34.28
CA CYS A 609 5.52 24.70 -34.21
C CYS A 609 5.46 24.23 -32.74
N MET A 610 4.52 23.32 -32.43
CA MET A 610 4.43 22.66 -31.12
C MET A 610 5.65 21.77 -30.81
N GLY A 611 6.45 21.43 -31.82
CA GLY A 611 7.75 20.77 -31.65
C GLY A 611 8.88 21.68 -31.14
N TYR A 612 8.64 22.96 -30.88
CA TYR A 612 9.65 23.86 -30.31
C TYR A 612 10.06 23.40 -28.89
N PRO A 613 11.35 23.42 -28.50
CA PRO A 613 12.49 24.00 -29.22
C PRO A 613 13.17 23.08 -30.25
N ALA A 614 12.81 21.79 -30.31
CA ALA A 614 13.42 20.83 -31.24
C ALA A 614 13.14 21.17 -32.71
N CYS A 615 11.96 21.73 -33.00
CA CYS A 615 11.61 22.32 -34.30
C CYS A 615 11.36 23.83 -34.12
N LYS A 616 12.24 24.66 -34.71
CA LYS A 616 12.17 26.12 -34.61
C LYS A 616 11.32 26.78 -35.72
N THR A 617 10.62 25.98 -36.52
CA THR A 617 9.77 26.51 -37.60
C THR A 617 8.69 27.43 -37.01
N ALA A 618 8.67 28.66 -37.53
CA ALA A 618 7.66 29.65 -37.25
C ALA A 618 7.23 30.32 -38.56
N VAL A 619 5.95 30.64 -38.68
CA VAL A 619 5.43 31.45 -39.79
C VAL A 619 5.03 32.80 -39.22
N TRP A 620 5.70 33.85 -39.68
CA TRP A 620 5.46 35.21 -39.21
C TRP A 620 4.43 35.88 -40.10
N PHE A 621 3.34 36.38 -39.51
CA PHE A 621 2.35 37.13 -40.27
C PHE A 621 2.84 38.57 -40.53
N PRO A 622 2.50 39.16 -41.69
CA PRO A 622 2.73 40.56 -41.99
C PRO A 622 2.00 41.49 -41.00
N ASP A 623 2.52 42.70 -40.83
CA ASP A 623 2.02 43.64 -39.81
C ASP A 623 0.58 44.13 -40.04
N PHE A 624 0.04 44.00 -41.26
CA PHE A 624 -1.35 44.37 -41.58
C PHE A 624 -2.40 43.33 -41.14
N VAL A 625 -1.98 42.11 -40.75
CA VAL A 625 -2.87 41.10 -40.14
C VAL A 625 -3.14 41.45 -38.66
N CYS A 626 -2.48 42.48 -38.13
CA CYS A 626 -2.74 43.04 -36.81
C CYS A 626 -3.87 44.07 -36.87
N VAL A 627 -5.12 43.64 -36.65
CA VAL A 627 -6.20 44.59 -36.31
C VAL A 627 -6.85 44.15 -35.01
N ASP A 628 -6.77 45.07 -34.04
CA ASP A 628 -7.41 45.17 -32.73
C ASP A 628 -7.29 44.01 -31.72
N SER A 629 -6.66 44.34 -30.59
CA SER A 629 -6.55 43.54 -29.37
C SER A 629 -7.87 43.24 -28.64
N ALA A 630 -9.01 43.41 -29.32
CA ALA A 630 -10.36 43.26 -28.79
C ALA A 630 -11.20 42.19 -29.53
N GLU A 631 -10.72 41.62 -30.64
CA GLU A 631 -11.44 40.55 -31.35
C GLU A 631 -11.17 39.16 -30.72
N PRO A 632 -12.19 38.29 -30.57
CA PRO A 632 -12.01 36.94 -30.06
C PRO A 632 -11.13 36.09 -31.00
N PRO A 633 -10.32 35.15 -30.47
CA PRO A 633 -9.37 34.33 -31.25
C PRO A 633 -9.98 33.60 -32.45
N SER A 634 -11.26 33.24 -32.37
CA SER A 634 -12.02 32.61 -33.46
C SER A 634 -12.18 33.49 -34.70
N GLN A 635 -12.25 34.82 -34.56
CA GLN A 635 -12.36 35.74 -35.70
C GLN A 635 -11.00 36.01 -36.37
N VAL A 636 -9.93 36.06 -35.57
CA VAL A 636 -8.55 36.16 -36.08
C VAL A 636 -8.17 34.89 -36.87
N LYS A 637 -8.66 33.73 -36.43
CA LYS A 637 -8.46 32.44 -37.10
C LYS A 637 -9.04 32.42 -38.51
N THR A 638 -10.25 32.95 -38.71
CA THR A 638 -10.89 33.05 -40.03
C THR A 638 -10.13 33.97 -40.96
N LYS A 639 -9.74 35.17 -40.50
CA LYS A 639 -8.93 36.12 -41.30
C LYS A 639 -7.54 35.56 -41.66
N CYS A 640 -6.90 34.82 -40.76
CA CYS A 640 -5.61 34.18 -41.02
C CYS A 640 -5.70 33.02 -42.03
N LEU A 641 -6.79 32.24 -42.00
CA LEU A 641 -7.04 31.16 -42.96
C LEU A 641 -7.41 31.69 -44.34
N ASP A 642 -8.18 32.79 -44.40
CA ASP A 642 -8.58 33.42 -45.68
C ASP A 642 -7.43 34.17 -46.38
N SER A 643 -6.36 34.50 -45.64
CA SER A 643 -5.16 35.18 -46.17
C SER A 643 -4.10 34.22 -46.72
N PHE A 644 -4.35 32.90 -46.71
CA PHE A 644 -3.39 31.86 -47.10
C PHE A 644 -3.87 30.97 -48.24
#